data_AF-A0AAW3IAT2-F1
#
_entry.id   AF-A0AAW3IAT2-F1
#
_cell.length_a   1.000
_cell.length_b   1.000
_cell.length_c   1.000
_cell.angle_alpha   90.00
_cell.angle_beta   90.00
_cell.angle_gamma   90.00
#
_symmetry.space_group_name_H-M   'P 1'
#
loop_
_entity.id
_entity.type
_entity.pdbx_description
1 polymer ?
#
loop_
_entity_poly.entity_id
_entity_poly.type
_entity_poly.pdbx_seq_one_letter_code
_entity_poly.pdbx_strand_id
1 'polypeptide(L)'
;MQALVTGQHADPFAVLGPHDGVVRALVPGARAVSVVTTDGSRLPLHEQAQGLYTGAAPDARPGDPGSYQLAIQWPETEQLTADAYAFGPVLSDADLAGLASGDWRAALSVLGARLDEMHGVPGLRCAVWAPNARRVAVVGDFNSWDARRHPMRLRHAAGVWELFIPGVTAGDCYKFAITDNAGAIVFKADPMARRAQAAPATASVVDDPTPYSWTDDAWMRSRAERQARHAPISIYEVHAGSWLAPDAERCVWDQLADKLPAYAEAMGFSHVELMPIMEYPFGGSWGYQPLGMFAPSARFGPPAAFARFVDRCHAAGIGVILDWVPAHFPNDAHGLARFDGTPLYEYADPREGYHPDWNTLVYNLGRTEVKAFMIASAVHWLREFHIDGLRVDAVASMLYRDYSRQPGEWIPNVHGGRENLEAVAFLRELNTTVREQAPDAIVVAEESTAWPGVTAPVADGGLGFHYKWNMGWMHDTLRYMHEDPVHRKYHHHDITFGMAYAYSERFILPLSHDEVVHGKGSLLNKMPGDTATQLANLRAYLGFMWAHPGKKLLFMGGELAQPAEWNHDASLNWGLLDDAGHKGVQRLVADLNRLYRESPALHERDTEPDGFDWLVMDDADNSVAAFVRRSASSLMLAVCNFTPVTRHDYRVGVPLGGRWVESLNTDAGWYGGSGQGNQGAAQSSDQAAHGHAQSLSLTLPPLATLFFTHQG
;
A
#
# COMPACT_ATOMS: atom_id res chain seq x y z
N MET A 1 -24.12 -18.26 37.85
CA MET A 1 -23.89 -19.63 37.35
C MET A 1 -24.44 -19.85 35.94
N GLN A 2 -25.77 -19.83 35.73
CA GLN A 2 -26.35 -20.09 34.39
C GLN A 2 -25.73 -19.22 33.29
N ALA A 3 -25.58 -17.91 33.53
CA ALA A 3 -24.95 -17.00 32.58
C ALA A 3 -23.48 -17.34 32.26
N LEU A 4 -22.72 -17.98 33.15
CA LEU A 4 -21.35 -18.41 32.84
C LEU A 4 -21.36 -19.64 31.92
N VAL A 5 -22.14 -20.66 32.28
CA VAL A 5 -22.19 -21.93 31.51
C VAL A 5 -22.82 -21.75 30.13
N THR A 6 -23.72 -20.77 29.96
CA THR A 6 -24.27 -20.39 28.65
C THR A 6 -23.41 -19.36 27.90
N GLY A 7 -22.29 -18.91 28.47
CA GLY A 7 -21.40 -17.93 27.82
C GLY A 7 -21.99 -16.51 27.70
N GLN A 8 -22.89 -16.13 28.60
CA GLN A 8 -23.62 -14.85 28.61
C GLN A 8 -23.20 -13.89 29.74
N HIS A 9 -22.25 -14.29 30.60
CA HIS A 9 -21.76 -13.46 31.70
C HIS A 9 -20.91 -12.30 31.17
N ALA A 10 -21.21 -11.07 31.61
CA ALA A 10 -20.55 -9.85 31.11
C ALA A 10 -19.21 -9.56 31.78
N ASP A 11 -19.04 -9.95 33.05
CA ASP A 11 -17.80 -9.75 33.80
C ASP A 11 -17.26 -11.08 34.35
N PRO A 12 -16.49 -11.86 33.57
CA PRO A 12 -15.99 -13.15 34.01
C PRO A 12 -15.01 -13.05 35.19
N PHE A 13 -14.25 -11.96 35.30
CA PHE A 13 -13.22 -11.78 36.34
C PHE A 13 -13.81 -11.53 37.72
N ALA A 14 -15.05 -11.05 37.82
CA ALA A 14 -15.76 -10.96 39.10
C ALA A 14 -16.15 -12.33 39.70
N VAL A 15 -15.97 -13.44 38.97
CA VAL A 15 -16.41 -14.77 39.41
C VAL A 15 -15.35 -15.85 39.22
N LEU A 16 -14.72 -15.92 38.04
CA LEU A 16 -13.71 -16.91 37.69
C LEU A 16 -12.36 -16.57 38.32
N GLY A 17 -11.51 -17.58 38.51
CA GLY A 17 -10.25 -17.43 39.23
C GLY A 17 -10.43 -17.43 40.76
N PRO A 18 -9.41 -16.98 41.51
CA PRO A 18 -9.40 -17.04 42.96
C PRO A 18 -10.19 -15.89 43.59
N HIS A 19 -11.06 -16.20 44.54
CA HIS A 19 -11.86 -15.25 45.31
C HIS A 19 -12.11 -15.80 46.71
N ASP A 20 -11.75 -15.05 47.77
CA ASP A 20 -12.04 -15.40 49.17
C ASP A 20 -11.67 -16.84 49.56
N GLY A 21 -10.52 -17.34 49.07
CA GLY A 21 -10.03 -18.70 49.32
C GLY A 21 -10.76 -19.80 48.52
N VAL A 22 -11.52 -19.44 47.49
CA VAL A 22 -12.20 -20.34 46.56
C VAL A 22 -11.72 -20.08 45.14
N VAL A 23 -11.39 -21.12 44.39
CA VAL A 23 -11.09 -21.02 42.95
C VAL A 23 -12.30 -21.50 42.16
N ARG A 24 -12.65 -20.76 41.11
CA ARG A 24 -13.70 -21.12 40.14
C ARG A 24 -13.13 -21.17 38.74
N ALA A 25 -13.26 -22.31 38.07
CA ALA A 25 -12.76 -22.51 36.71
C ALA A 25 -13.90 -22.98 35.79
N LEU A 26 -14.07 -22.34 34.64
CA LEU A 26 -15.02 -22.78 33.62
C LEU A 26 -14.27 -23.54 32.52
N VAL A 27 -14.36 -24.86 32.59
CA VAL A 27 -13.60 -25.81 31.76
C VAL A 27 -14.53 -26.87 31.15
N PRO A 28 -15.42 -26.50 30.20
CA PRO A 28 -16.36 -27.43 29.59
C PRO A 28 -15.65 -28.63 28.93
N GLY A 29 -16.10 -29.85 29.23
CA GLY A 29 -15.52 -31.09 28.69
C GLY A 29 -14.39 -31.70 29.52
N ALA A 30 -13.93 -31.05 30.59
CA ALA A 30 -13.03 -31.67 31.56
C ALA A 30 -13.76 -32.78 32.34
N ARG A 31 -13.03 -33.85 32.69
CA ARG A 31 -13.51 -34.93 33.57
C ARG A 31 -13.31 -34.60 35.05
N ALA A 32 -12.25 -33.86 35.36
CA ALA A 32 -11.94 -33.38 36.70
C ALA A 32 -11.03 -32.15 36.59
N VAL A 33 -11.07 -31.29 37.60
CA VAL A 33 -10.17 -30.15 37.74
C VAL A 33 -9.68 -30.10 39.17
N SER A 34 -8.39 -29.84 39.37
CA SER A 34 -7.79 -29.61 40.69
C SER A 34 -6.91 -28.38 40.66
N VAL A 35 -6.80 -27.71 41.81
CA VAL A 35 -5.77 -26.71 42.07
C VAL A 35 -4.51 -27.43 42.54
N VAL A 36 -3.38 -27.12 41.91
CA VAL A 36 -2.04 -27.54 42.35
C VAL A 36 -1.40 -26.36 43.06
N THR A 37 -1.18 -26.50 44.36
CA THR A 37 -0.53 -25.47 45.20
C THR A 37 0.98 -25.45 44.98
N THR A 38 1.64 -24.40 45.48
CA THR A 38 3.11 -24.22 45.32
C THR A 38 3.95 -25.31 45.99
N ASP A 39 3.39 -26.00 47.00
CA ASP A 39 4.01 -27.18 47.65
C ASP A 39 3.73 -28.51 46.90
N GLY A 40 3.00 -28.46 45.78
CA GLY A 40 2.63 -29.60 44.95
C GLY A 40 1.35 -30.34 45.38
N SER A 41 0.68 -29.89 46.44
CA SER A 41 -0.59 -30.50 46.87
C SER A 41 -1.70 -30.29 45.84
N ARG A 42 -2.57 -31.30 45.68
CA ARG A 42 -3.72 -31.24 44.76
C ARG A 42 -5.02 -31.10 45.54
N LEU A 43 -5.70 -29.97 45.36
CA LEU A 43 -6.99 -29.66 45.95
C LEU A 43 -8.09 -29.83 44.88
N PRO A 44 -9.02 -30.79 45.02
CA PRO A 44 -10.03 -31.03 43.99
C PRO A 44 -11.02 -29.87 43.90
N LEU A 45 -11.38 -29.50 42.68
CA LEU A 45 -12.53 -28.65 42.40
C LEU A 45 -13.72 -29.55 42.02
N HIS A 46 -14.90 -29.23 42.53
CA HIS A 46 -16.13 -29.98 42.28
C HIS A 46 -16.98 -29.29 41.23
N GLU A 47 -17.43 -30.05 40.23
CA GLU A 47 -18.33 -29.56 39.19
C GLU A 47 -19.66 -29.11 39.80
N GLN A 48 -20.07 -27.88 39.49
CA GLN A 48 -21.33 -27.28 39.92
C GLN A 48 -22.36 -27.26 38.79
N ALA A 49 -21.91 -27.06 37.55
CA ALA A 49 -22.76 -27.07 36.36
C ALA A 49 -21.94 -27.09 35.08
N GLN A 50 -22.18 -28.04 34.18
CA GLN A 50 -21.71 -28.04 32.78
C GLN A 50 -20.28 -27.49 32.57
N GLY A 51 -19.31 -28.03 33.30
CA GLY A 51 -17.91 -27.64 33.24
C GLY A 51 -17.49 -26.47 34.13
N LEU A 52 -18.37 -25.89 34.93
CA LEU A 52 -18.00 -24.95 35.99
C LEU A 52 -17.58 -25.73 37.24
N TYR A 53 -16.32 -25.60 37.63
CA TYR A 53 -15.73 -26.25 38.80
C TYR A 53 -15.46 -25.22 39.90
N THR A 54 -15.71 -25.59 41.17
CA THR A 54 -15.43 -24.74 42.34
C THR A 54 -14.80 -25.55 43.47
N GLY A 55 -13.91 -24.95 44.25
CA GLY A 55 -13.31 -25.63 45.40
C GLY A 55 -12.45 -24.69 46.24
N ALA A 56 -12.14 -25.13 47.46
CA ALA A 56 -11.33 -24.36 48.39
C ALA A 56 -9.86 -24.39 47.97
N ALA A 57 -9.23 -23.22 47.94
CA ALA A 57 -7.82 -23.00 47.70
C ALA A 57 -7.38 -21.75 48.49
N PRO A 58 -7.11 -21.87 49.80
CA PRO A 58 -6.84 -20.74 50.69
C PRO A 58 -5.62 -19.90 50.30
N ASP A 59 -4.65 -20.54 49.63
CA ASP A 59 -3.39 -19.94 49.23
C ASP A 59 -3.42 -19.35 47.81
N ALA A 60 -4.49 -19.58 47.05
CA ALA A 60 -4.66 -18.97 45.74
C ALA A 60 -4.90 -17.45 45.90
N ARG A 61 -4.21 -16.65 45.10
CA ARG A 61 -4.20 -15.18 45.19
C ARG A 61 -4.60 -14.53 43.85
N PRO A 62 -5.59 -13.62 43.83
CA PRO A 62 -5.88 -12.83 42.64
C PRO A 62 -4.70 -11.91 42.29
N GLY A 63 -4.38 -11.81 41.00
CA GLY A 63 -3.23 -11.03 40.52
C GLY A 63 -1.88 -11.72 40.69
N ASP A 64 -1.84 -12.94 41.23
CA ASP A 64 -0.63 -13.74 41.38
C ASP A 64 -0.85 -15.13 40.75
N PRO A 65 -0.62 -15.26 39.43
CA PRO A 65 -0.77 -16.52 38.71
C PRO A 65 0.24 -17.59 39.13
N GLY A 66 1.26 -17.25 39.92
CA GLY A 66 2.22 -18.20 40.49
C GLY A 66 1.73 -18.86 41.78
N SER A 67 0.65 -18.35 42.39
CA SER A 67 0.11 -18.88 43.64
C SER A 67 -0.50 -20.28 43.52
N TYR A 68 -0.88 -20.70 42.30
CA TYR A 68 -1.35 -22.06 42.00
C TYR A 68 -1.34 -22.36 40.50
N GLN A 69 -1.55 -23.63 40.14
CA GLN A 69 -1.86 -24.06 38.78
C GLN A 69 -3.17 -24.86 38.73
N LEU A 70 -3.79 -24.92 37.56
CA LEU A 70 -4.90 -25.82 37.29
C LEU A 70 -4.35 -27.12 36.69
N ALA A 71 -4.66 -28.25 37.32
CA ALA A 71 -4.55 -29.58 36.74
C ALA A 71 -5.92 -29.98 36.18
N ILE A 72 -6.03 -29.99 34.85
CA ILE A 72 -7.26 -30.28 34.13
C ILE A 72 -7.15 -31.67 33.51
N GLN A 73 -8.00 -32.59 33.95
CA GLN A 73 -8.08 -33.92 33.37
C GLN A 73 -9.04 -33.91 32.17
N TRP A 74 -8.49 -33.97 30.97
CA TRP A 74 -9.23 -34.22 29.74
C TRP A 74 -9.46 -35.72 29.53
N PRO A 75 -10.28 -36.13 28.54
CA PRO A 75 -10.52 -37.55 28.27
C PRO A 75 -9.26 -38.40 28.03
N GLU A 76 -8.22 -37.81 27.43
CA GLU A 76 -7.01 -38.51 26.98
C GLU A 76 -5.71 -38.03 27.63
N THR A 77 -5.71 -36.86 28.26
CA THR A 77 -4.49 -36.24 28.81
C THR A 77 -4.80 -35.39 30.04
N GLU A 78 -3.78 -35.15 30.86
CA GLU A 78 -3.81 -34.12 31.90
C GLU A 78 -3.07 -32.88 31.38
N GLN A 79 -3.68 -31.72 31.53
CA GLN A 79 -3.08 -30.42 31.24
C GLN A 79 -2.80 -29.70 32.56
N LEU A 80 -1.54 -29.31 32.76
CA LEU A 80 -1.14 -28.41 33.84
C LEU A 80 -0.96 -27.01 33.25
N THR A 81 -1.66 -26.01 33.77
CA THR A 81 -1.63 -24.65 33.23
C THR A 81 -1.82 -23.61 34.33
N ALA A 82 -1.26 -22.41 34.13
CA ALA A 82 -1.70 -21.25 34.90
C ALA A 82 -3.19 -20.96 34.59
N ASP A 83 -3.89 -20.33 35.54
CA ASP A 83 -5.27 -19.90 35.35
C ASP A 83 -5.31 -18.50 34.71
N ALA A 84 -5.93 -18.37 33.54
CA ALA A 84 -6.09 -17.09 32.83
C ALA A 84 -6.79 -16.01 33.69
N TYR A 85 -7.64 -16.42 34.65
CA TYR A 85 -8.37 -15.52 35.55
C TYR A 85 -7.65 -15.26 36.88
N ALA A 86 -6.46 -15.84 37.09
CA ALA A 86 -5.58 -15.43 38.18
C ALA A 86 -4.76 -14.19 37.85
N PHE A 87 -4.64 -13.82 36.56
CA PHE A 87 -3.93 -12.62 36.12
C PHE A 87 -4.76 -11.35 36.39
N GLY A 88 -4.07 -10.29 36.83
CA GLY A 88 -4.66 -8.96 37.04
C GLY A 88 -4.97 -8.22 35.73
N PRO A 89 -5.24 -6.90 35.79
CA PRO A 89 -5.24 -6.01 34.64
C PRO A 89 -4.03 -6.23 33.72
N VAL A 90 -4.29 -6.40 32.42
CA VAL A 90 -3.23 -6.66 31.43
C VAL A 90 -2.73 -5.35 30.83
N LEU A 91 -3.61 -4.36 30.70
CA LEU A 91 -3.28 -3.03 30.22
C LEU A 91 -3.08 -2.05 31.39
N SER A 92 -2.05 -1.21 31.29
CA SER A 92 -1.80 -0.15 32.27
C SER A 92 -2.80 1.01 32.13
N ASP A 93 -2.93 1.85 33.16
CA ASP A 93 -3.78 3.04 33.08
C ASP A 93 -3.25 4.06 32.05
N ALA A 94 -1.93 4.09 31.81
CA ALA A 94 -1.33 4.92 30.76
C ALA A 94 -1.72 4.43 29.37
N ASP A 95 -1.72 3.11 29.13
CA ASP A 95 -2.19 2.52 27.87
C ASP A 95 -3.64 2.88 27.59
N LEU A 96 -4.50 2.75 28.61
CA LEU A 96 -5.92 3.10 28.48
C LEU A 96 -6.14 4.58 28.22
N ALA A 97 -5.38 5.47 28.89
CA ALA A 97 -5.46 6.89 28.64
C ALA A 97 -5.01 7.23 27.20
N GLY A 98 -3.94 6.60 26.72
CA GLY A 98 -3.48 6.71 25.34
C GLY A 98 -4.56 6.30 24.34
N LEU A 99 -5.13 5.11 24.51
CA LEU A 99 -6.21 4.59 23.65
C LEU A 99 -7.45 5.49 23.68
N ALA A 100 -7.90 5.93 24.85
CA ALA A 100 -9.05 6.82 25.00
C ALA A 100 -8.81 8.21 24.36
N SER A 101 -7.56 8.67 24.33
CA SER A 101 -7.18 9.92 23.65
C SER A 101 -6.94 9.74 22.14
N GLY A 102 -7.03 8.51 21.63
CA GLY A 102 -6.73 8.15 20.24
C GLY A 102 -5.27 8.33 19.86
N ASP A 103 -4.35 8.01 20.77
CA ASP A 103 -2.93 7.91 20.46
C ASP A 103 -2.67 6.66 19.62
N TRP A 104 -2.24 6.86 18.37
CA TRP A 104 -1.89 5.79 17.45
C TRP A 104 -0.74 4.92 17.98
N ARG A 105 0.15 5.45 18.83
CA ARG A 105 1.26 4.67 19.44
C ARG A 105 0.72 3.66 20.43
N ALA A 106 -0.24 4.07 21.25
CA ALA A 106 -0.95 3.17 22.15
C ALA A 106 -1.73 2.13 21.34
N ALA A 107 -2.44 2.52 20.28
CA ALA A 107 -3.15 1.57 19.42
C ALA A 107 -2.19 0.50 18.83
N LEU A 108 -1.06 0.92 18.26
CA LEU A 108 -0.09 0.03 17.62
C LEU A 108 0.61 -0.94 18.59
N SER A 109 0.94 -0.47 19.80
CA SER A 109 1.68 -1.26 20.80
C SER A 109 0.76 -2.15 21.63
N VAL A 110 -0.47 -1.71 21.89
CA VAL A 110 -1.36 -2.35 22.86
C VAL A 110 -2.39 -3.24 22.20
N LEU A 111 -3.04 -2.82 21.12
CA LEU A 111 -4.14 -3.58 20.55
C LEU A 111 -3.66 -4.80 19.73
N GLY A 112 -4.53 -5.80 19.67
CA GLY A 112 -4.34 -7.07 19.00
C GLY A 112 -3.95 -8.21 19.94
N ALA A 113 -3.67 -9.37 19.34
CA ALA A 113 -3.07 -10.49 20.05
C ALA A 113 -1.55 -10.55 19.84
N ARG A 114 -0.79 -10.58 20.93
CA ARG A 114 0.68 -10.60 20.95
C ARG A 114 1.18 -11.63 21.94
N LEU A 115 2.17 -12.44 21.53
CA LEU A 115 2.89 -13.27 22.49
C LEU A 115 3.64 -12.35 23.46
N ASP A 116 3.55 -12.68 24.74
CA ASP A 116 4.08 -11.88 25.83
C ASP A 116 4.40 -12.78 27.03
N GLU A 117 5.11 -12.24 28.01
CA GLU A 117 5.40 -12.91 29.28
C GLU A 117 4.87 -12.07 30.45
N MET A 118 3.91 -12.63 31.20
CA MET A 118 3.36 -12.00 32.39
C MET A 118 3.67 -12.83 33.62
N HIS A 119 4.28 -12.22 34.64
CA HIS A 119 4.67 -12.89 35.88
C HIS A 119 5.53 -14.15 35.64
N GLY A 120 6.40 -14.14 34.63
CA GLY A 120 7.23 -15.31 34.27
C GLY A 120 6.48 -16.42 33.53
N VAL A 121 5.22 -16.20 33.15
CA VAL A 121 4.41 -17.16 32.39
C VAL A 121 4.28 -16.68 30.95
N PRO A 122 4.75 -17.45 29.95
CA PRO A 122 4.56 -17.12 28.55
C PRO A 122 3.11 -17.39 28.11
N GLY A 123 2.60 -16.55 27.23
CA GLY A 123 1.25 -16.69 26.71
C GLY A 123 0.87 -15.61 25.71
N LEU A 124 -0.43 -15.47 25.47
CA LEU A 124 -0.99 -14.50 24.53
C LEU A 124 -1.70 -13.38 25.29
N ARG A 125 -1.20 -12.15 25.14
CA ARG A 125 -1.89 -10.93 25.53
C ARG A 125 -2.85 -10.54 24.40
N CYS A 126 -4.13 -10.46 24.70
CA CYS A 126 -5.18 -10.05 23.77
C CYS A 126 -5.78 -8.71 24.22
N ALA A 127 -5.89 -7.76 23.30
CA ALA A 127 -6.64 -6.52 23.51
C ALA A 127 -7.43 -6.14 22.25
N VAL A 128 -8.73 -5.87 22.37
CA VAL A 128 -9.57 -5.51 21.21
C VAL A 128 -10.56 -4.40 21.57
N TRP A 129 -10.65 -3.39 20.71
CA TRP A 129 -11.59 -2.29 20.86
C TRP A 129 -12.98 -2.71 20.36
N ALA A 130 -13.94 -2.78 21.29
CA ALA A 130 -15.33 -3.18 21.02
C ALA A 130 -16.24 -2.61 22.12
N PRO A 131 -16.36 -1.27 22.21
CA PRO A 131 -16.96 -0.59 23.36
C PRO A 131 -18.43 -0.92 23.59
N ASN A 132 -19.18 -1.24 22.52
CA ASN A 132 -20.61 -1.53 22.61
C ASN A 132 -20.93 -3.02 22.65
N ALA A 133 -19.91 -3.89 22.60
CA ALA A 133 -20.13 -5.32 22.74
C ALA A 133 -20.67 -5.64 24.13
N ARG A 134 -21.61 -6.57 24.22
CA ARG A 134 -22.08 -7.09 25.51
C ARG A 134 -21.06 -8.02 26.15
N ARG A 135 -20.30 -8.74 25.32
CA ARG A 135 -19.28 -9.70 25.72
C ARG A 135 -18.30 -9.93 24.57
N VAL A 136 -17.03 -10.10 24.91
CA VAL A 136 -16.01 -10.60 23.99
C VAL A 136 -15.33 -11.82 24.60
N ALA A 137 -15.02 -12.81 23.77
CA ALA A 137 -14.17 -13.95 24.13
C ALA A 137 -13.13 -14.21 23.04
N VAL A 138 -11.99 -14.77 23.42
CA VAL A 138 -10.99 -15.25 22.45
C VAL A 138 -11.29 -16.71 22.15
N VAL A 139 -11.36 -17.07 20.87
CA VAL A 139 -11.52 -18.45 20.42
C VAL A 139 -10.37 -18.84 19.51
N GLY A 140 -9.95 -20.09 19.54
CA GLY A 140 -8.87 -20.57 18.71
C GLY A 140 -8.55 -22.03 18.94
N ASP A 141 -7.47 -22.49 18.32
CA ASP A 141 -7.04 -23.88 18.37
C ASP A 141 -6.80 -24.35 19.82
N PHE A 142 -6.14 -23.51 20.62
CA PHE A 142 -5.85 -23.74 22.04
C PHE A 142 -7.09 -23.89 22.96
N ASN A 143 -8.29 -23.57 22.47
CA ASN A 143 -9.53 -23.70 23.24
C ASN A 143 -10.68 -24.38 22.48
N SER A 144 -10.35 -25.09 21.40
CA SER A 144 -11.32 -25.80 20.56
C SER A 144 -12.44 -24.91 20.04
N TRP A 145 -12.12 -23.63 19.79
CA TRP A 145 -13.05 -22.64 19.29
C TRP A 145 -14.29 -22.39 20.19
N ASP A 146 -14.21 -22.73 21.48
CA ASP A 146 -15.32 -22.59 22.43
C ASP A 146 -15.31 -21.22 23.12
N ALA A 147 -16.24 -20.35 22.69
CA ALA A 147 -16.38 -18.99 23.19
C ALA A 147 -16.69 -18.89 24.69
N ARG A 148 -17.01 -19.99 25.40
CA ARG A 148 -17.23 -20.00 26.85
C ARG A 148 -15.93 -19.99 27.64
N ARG A 149 -14.84 -20.51 27.10
CA ARG A 149 -13.60 -20.79 27.86
C ARG A 149 -12.78 -19.54 28.21
N HIS A 150 -12.69 -18.61 27.26
CA HIS A 150 -11.83 -17.42 27.40
C HIS A 150 -12.58 -16.08 27.19
N PRO A 151 -13.70 -15.79 27.90
CA PRO A 151 -14.23 -14.43 27.97
C PRO A 151 -13.23 -13.41 28.50
N MET A 152 -13.27 -12.22 27.92
CA MET A 152 -12.37 -11.11 28.19
C MET A 152 -12.97 -10.16 29.24
N ARG A 153 -12.14 -9.28 29.82
CA ARG A 153 -12.54 -8.18 30.71
C ARG A 153 -12.70 -6.89 29.94
N LEU A 154 -13.80 -6.18 30.13
CA LEU A 154 -13.96 -4.82 29.59
C LEU A 154 -13.28 -3.78 30.46
N ARG A 155 -12.40 -2.97 29.86
CA ARG A 155 -11.81 -1.77 30.45
C ARG A 155 -12.60 -0.54 29.99
N HIS A 156 -13.59 -0.15 30.79
CA HIS A 156 -14.53 0.91 30.45
C HIS A 156 -13.89 2.26 30.09
N ALA A 157 -12.73 2.60 30.67
CA ALA A 157 -12.05 3.86 30.42
C ALA A 157 -11.66 4.07 28.94
N ALA A 158 -11.45 2.99 28.19
CA ALA A 158 -11.09 3.04 26.77
C ALA A 158 -12.01 2.19 25.87
N GLY A 159 -12.99 1.48 26.42
CA GLY A 159 -13.87 0.59 25.64
C GLY A 159 -13.15 -0.63 25.04
N VAL A 160 -12.07 -1.07 25.68
CA VAL A 160 -11.20 -2.15 25.20
C VAL A 160 -11.40 -3.40 26.06
N TRP A 161 -11.50 -4.54 25.40
CA TRP A 161 -11.54 -5.85 26.04
C TRP A 161 -10.14 -6.43 26.12
N GLU A 162 -9.75 -6.98 27.27
CA GLU A 162 -8.42 -7.57 27.48
C GLU A 162 -8.49 -8.98 28.10
N LEU A 163 -7.47 -9.80 27.81
CA LEU A 163 -7.22 -11.08 28.47
C LEU A 163 -5.76 -11.51 28.26
N PHE A 164 -5.20 -12.23 29.23
CA PHE A 164 -3.96 -12.98 29.06
C PHE A 164 -4.26 -14.48 29.07
N ILE A 165 -3.77 -15.23 28.07
CA ILE A 165 -4.01 -16.66 27.92
C ILE A 165 -2.68 -17.40 27.99
N PRO A 166 -2.38 -18.12 29.08
CA PRO A 166 -1.10 -18.80 29.25
C PRO A 166 -0.95 -19.97 28.26
N GLY A 167 0.29 -20.22 27.83
CA GLY A 167 0.67 -21.41 27.05
C GLY A 167 0.28 -21.40 25.57
N VAL A 168 -0.31 -20.31 25.05
CA VAL A 168 -0.55 -20.12 23.62
C VAL A 168 0.77 -19.84 22.89
N THR A 169 0.91 -20.32 21.66
CA THR A 169 2.16 -20.28 20.90
C THR A 169 1.99 -19.66 19.50
N ALA A 170 3.10 -19.30 18.86
CA ALA A 170 3.08 -18.77 17.50
C ALA A 170 2.51 -19.82 16.53
N GLY A 171 1.70 -19.38 15.57
CA GLY A 171 1.02 -20.24 14.60
C GLY A 171 -0.38 -20.69 14.99
N ASP A 172 -0.79 -20.56 16.26
CA ASP A 172 -2.16 -20.85 16.67
C ASP A 172 -3.15 -19.92 15.94
N CYS A 173 -4.23 -20.50 15.40
CA CYS A 173 -5.29 -19.72 14.77
C CYS A 173 -6.29 -19.23 15.81
N TYR A 174 -6.75 -17.99 15.69
CA TYR A 174 -7.70 -17.39 16.62
C TYR A 174 -8.64 -16.37 15.98
N LYS A 175 -9.72 -16.06 16.69
CA LYS A 175 -10.68 -14.99 16.42
C LYS A 175 -11.22 -14.40 17.73
N PHE A 176 -11.84 -13.23 17.64
CA PHE A 176 -12.69 -12.70 18.69
C PHE A 176 -14.14 -13.12 18.46
N ALA A 177 -14.74 -13.82 19.43
CA ALA A 177 -16.16 -14.08 19.48
C ALA A 177 -16.86 -12.92 20.19
N ILE A 178 -17.53 -12.06 19.42
CA ILE A 178 -18.18 -10.84 19.90
C ILE A 178 -19.68 -11.08 20.01
N THR A 179 -20.23 -10.85 21.20
CA THR A 179 -21.67 -10.85 21.45
C THR A 179 -22.20 -9.43 21.36
N ASP A 180 -23.06 -9.18 20.39
CA ASP A 180 -23.68 -7.87 20.21
C ASP A 180 -24.79 -7.58 21.25
N ASN A 181 -25.40 -6.39 21.16
CA ASN A 181 -26.50 -5.97 22.03
C ASN A 181 -27.79 -6.78 21.84
N ALA A 182 -27.98 -7.44 20.68
CA ALA A 182 -29.09 -8.36 20.45
C ALA A 182 -28.81 -9.76 21.01
N GLY A 183 -27.59 -10.04 21.44
CA GLY A 183 -27.16 -11.34 21.96
C GLY A 183 -26.65 -12.30 20.88
N ALA A 184 -26.50 -11.86 19.62
CA ALA A 184 -25.92 -12.67 18.56
C ALA A 184 -24.40 -12.72 18.70
N ILE A 185 -23.81 -13.89 18.44
CA ILE A 185 -22.36 -14.10 18.48
C ILE A 185 -21.83 -14.07 17.06
N VAL A 186 -20.85 -13.20 16.80
CA VAL A 186 -20.14 -13.08 15.52
C VAL A 186 -18.66 -13.33 15.76
N PHE A 187 -18.02 -14.11 14.88
CA PHE A 187 -16.60 -14.37 14.92
C PHE A 187 -15.84 -13.40 14.02
N LYS A 188 -15.03 -12.54 14.63
CA LYS A 188 -14.26 -11.49 13.98
C LYS A 188 -12.77 -11.85 13.92
N ALA A 189 -12.14 -11.58 12.79
CA ALA A 189 -10.69 -11.51 12.70
C ALA A 189 -10.20 -10.33 13.58
N ASP A 190 -8.98 -10.43 14.10
CA ASP A 190 -8.35 -9.33 14.83
C ASP A 190 -7.99 -8.19 13.85
N PRO A 191 -8.54 -6.97 14.04
CA PRO A 191 -8.16 -5.79 13.25
C PRO A 191 -6.66 -5.50 13.25
N MET A 192 -5.96 -5.92 14.30
CA MET A 192 -4.54 -5.68 14.56
C MET A 192 -3.67 -6.93 14.33
N ALA A 193 -4.21 -7.95 13.65
CA ALA A 193 -3.46 -9.15 13.31
C ALA A 193 -2.24 -8.81 12.45
N ARG A 194 -1.07 -9.33 12.82
CA ARG A 194 0.17 -9.24 12.02
C ARG A 194 0.35 -10.40 11.05
N ARG A 195 -0.49 -11.42 11.21
CA ARG A 195 -0.53 -12.61 10.37
C ARG A 195 -1.96 -13.14 10.29
N ALA A 196 -2.33 -13.65 9.13
CA ALA A 196 -3.64 -14.23 8.87
C ALA A 196 -3.51 -15.61 8.20
N GLN A 197 -4.59 -16.37 8.19
CA GLN A 197 -4.70 -17.51 7.30
C GLN A 197 -4.94 -17.03 5.87
N ALA A 198 -4.46 -17.79 4.88
CA ALA A 198 -4.76 -17.50 3.49
C ALA A 198 -6.27 -17.66 3.21
N ALA A 199 -6.84 -16.71 2.48
CA ALA A 199 -8.23 -16.80 2.02
C ALA A 199 -8.49 -18.12 1.25
N PRO A 200 -9.67 -18.75 1.39
CA PRO A 200 -10.89 -18.24 2.01
C PRO A 200 -10.98 -18.45 3.53
N ALA A 201 -9.93 -18.96 4.17
CA ALA A 201 -9.87 -19.01 5.63
C ALA A 201 -9.78 -17.59 6.21
N THR A 202 -10.29 -17.40 7.42
CA THR A 202 -10.56 -16.05 7.97
C THR A 202 -10.06 -15.86 9.39
N ALA A 203 -9.34 -16.83 9.97
CA ALA A 203 -8.74 -16.64 11.27
C ALA A 203 -7.50 -15.76 11.19
N SER A 204 -7.30 -14.98 12.24
CA SER A 204 -5.99 -14.40 12.53
C SER A 204 -5.07 -15.51 13.03
N VAL A 205 -3.76 -15.33 12.84
CA VAL A 205 -2.74 -16.28 13.29
C VAL A 205 -1.86 -15.57 14.31
N VAL A 206 -1.56 -16.24 15.43
CA VAL A 206 -0.61 -15.70 16.42
C VAL A 206 0.74 -15.58 15.74
N ASP A 207 1.24 -14.36 15.67
CA ASP A 207 2.48 -14.03 14.98
C ASP A 207 3.70 -14.51 15.76
N ASP A 208 4.80 -14.78 15.04
CA ASP A 208 6.09 -15.06 15.66
C ASP A 208 6.74 -13.73 16.06
N PRO A 209 7.00 -13.46 17.34
CA PRO A 209 7.57 -12.19 17.80
C PRO A 209 9.05 -12.04 17.44
N THR A 210 9.69 -13.06 16.87
CA THR A 210 11.11 -13.03 16.50
C THR A 210 11.36 -11.94 15.45
N PRO A 211 12.15 -10.89 15.76
CA PRO A 211 12.42 -9.81 14.81
C PRO A 211 13.18 -10.33 13.58
N TYR A 212 12.85 -9.77 12.41
CA TYR A 212 13.64 -10.01 11.21
C TYR A 212 15.03 -9.36 11.33
N SER A 213 16.07 -10.07 10.90
CA SER A 213 17.46 -9.58 10.92
C SER A 213 17.78 -8.85 9.61
N TRP A 214 17.52 -7.55 9.57
CA TRP A 214 17.78 -6.68 8.43
C TRP A 214 19.27 -6.52 8.10
N THR A 215 19.59 -6.29 6.82
CA THR A 215 20.96 -6.04 6.33
C THR A 215 21.10 -4.73 5.54
N ASP A 216 20.07 -3.88 5.59
CA ASP A 216 19.87 -2.70 4.77
C ASP A 216 20.30 -1.37 5.41
N ASP A 217 21.05 -1.40 6.51
CA ASP A 217 21.56 -0.22 7.22
C ASP A 217 22.17 0.86 6.31
N ALA A 218 22.88 0.43 5.26
CA ALA A 218 23.47 1.35 4.28
C ALA A 218 22.42 2.02 3.38
N TRP A 219 21.38 1.27 2.99
CA TRP A 219 20.23 1.81 2.26
C TRP A 219 19.52 2.86 3.12
N MET A 220 19.14 2.49 4.35
CA MET A 220 18.39 3.35 5.27
C MET A 220 19.10 4.68 5.54
N ARG A 221 20.44 4.69 5.64
CA ARG A 221 21.21 5.95 5.78
C ARG A 221 21.20 6.83 4.53
N SER A 222 21.07 6.24 3.34
CA SER A 222 21.08 6.96 2.05
C SER A 222 19.70 7.26 1.47
N ARG A 223 18.64 6.70 2.08
CA ARG A 223 17.27 6.74 1.57
C ARG A 223 16.76 8.15 1.29
N ALA A 224 17.05 9.10 2.18
CA ALA A 224 16.62 10.49 2.03
C ALA A 224 17.14 11.14 0.73
N GLU A 225 18.38 10.87 0.33
CA GLU A 225 18.97 11.43 -0.90
C GLU A 225 18.33 10.80 -2.15
N ARG A 226 18.02 9.50 -2.09
CA ARG A 226 17.40 8.75 -3.20
C ARG A 226 15.95 9.14 -3.46
N GLN A 227 15.27 9.67 -2.45
CA GLN A 227 13.88 10.13 -2.52
C GLN A 227 13.74 11.65 -2.54
N ALA A 228 14.86 12.38 -2.60
CA ALA A 228 14.85 13.83 -2.67
C ALA A 228 14.10 14.33 -3.91
N ARG A 229 13.56 15.56 -3.85
CA ARG A 229 12.80 16.15 -4.96
C ARG A 229 13.58 16.19 -6.28
N HIS A 230 14.88 16.41 -6.18
CA HIS A 230 15.79 16.47 -7.32
C HIS A 230 16.33 15.09 -7.73
N ALA A 231 15.97 14.00 -7.05
CA ALA A 231 16.43 12.66 -7.40
C ALA A 231 15.67 12.09 -8.62
N PRO A 232 16.29 11.20 -9.41
CA PRO A 232 15.65 10.51 -10.52
C PRO A 232 14.76 9.37 -10.00
N ILE A 233 13.47 9.65 -9.77
CA ILE A 233 12.49 8.64 -9.35
C ILE A 233 11.77 8.07 -10.59
N SER A 234 12.08 6.81 -10.89
CA SER A 234 11.40 5.95 -11.86
C SER A 234 10.92 4.67 -11.17
N ILE A 235 9.62 4.42 -11.25
CA ILE A 235 8.86 3.42 -10.48
C ILE A 235 8.38 2.31 -11.41
N TYR A 236 8.63 1.06 -11.02
CA TYR A 236 8.05 -0.13 -11.64
C TYR A 236 6.89 -0.63 -10.78
N GLU A 237 5.66 -0.42 -11.23
CA GLU A 237 4.46 -0.85 -10.49
C GLU A 237 4.19 -2.34 -10.76
N VAL A 238 3.96 -3.12 -9.70
CA VAL A 238 3.92 -4.58 -9.73
C VAL A 238 2.77 -5.14 -8.89
N HIS A 239 2.00 -6.07 -9.47
CA HIS A 239 1.16 -6.98 -8.70
C HIS A 239 1.94 -8.24 -8.34
N ALA A 240 2.21 -8.45 -7.04
CA ALA A 240 3.07 -9.52 -6.55
C ALA A 240 2.65 -10.92 -7.04
N GLY A 241 1.34 -11.19 -7.09
CA GLY A 241 0.80 -12.51 -7.45
C GLY A 241 0.80 -12.85 -8.94
N SER A 242 1.03 -11.89 -9.84
CA SER A 242 0.89 -12.10 -11.30
C SER A 242 2.09 -11.60 -12.12
N TRP A 243 3.16 -11.14 -11.47
CA TRP A 243 4.39 -10.78 -12.18
C TRP A 243 5.10 -12.03 -12.75
N LEU A 244 5.26 -13.06 -11.92
CA LEU A 244 5.88 -14.33 -12.28
C LEU A 244 4.92 -15.48 -11.97
N ALA A 245 4.97 -16.53 -12.80
CA ALA A 245 4.20 -17.74 -12.55
C ALA A 245 4.57 -18.33 -11.18
N PRO A 246 3.59 -18.66 -10.31
CA PRO A 246 3.87 -19.17 -8.99
C PRO A 246 4.50 -20.57 -9.07
N ASP A 247 5.62 -20.73 -8.36
CA ASP A 247 6.23 -22.02 -8.03
C ASP A 247 5.46 -22.74 -6.91
N ALA A 248 5.28 -24.06 -7.04
CA ALA A 248 4.60 -24.89 -6.04
C ALA A 248 5.45 -25.13 -4.78
N GLU A 249 6.78 -25.06 -4.89
CA GLU A 249 7.69 -25.38 -3.79
C GLU A 249 8.06 -24.17 -2.93
N ARG A 250 7.80 -22.95 -3.42
CA ARG A 250 8.28 -21.69 -2.82
C ARG A 250 7.16 -20.67 -2.69
N CYS A 251 7.16 -19.90 -1.60
CA CYS A 251 6.22 -18.79 -1.49
C CYS A 251 6.54 -17.69 -2.52
N VAL A 252 5.53 -16.89 -2.89
CA VAL A 252 5.66 -15.82 -3.89
C VAL A 252 6.71 -14.81 -3.50
N TRP A 253 6.77 -14.41 -2.22
CA TRP A 253 7.78 -13.44 -1.76
C TRP A 253 9.21 -13.92 -1.97
N ASP A 254 9.48 -15.20 -1.74
CA ASP A 254 10.81 -15.78 -2.00
C ASP A 254 11.15 -15.79 -3.48
N GLN A 255 10.19 -16.10 -4.34
CA GLN A 255 10.38 -16.08 -5.78
C GLN A 255 10.66 -14.66 -6.29
N LEU A 256 9.93 -13.67 -5.78
CA LEU A 256 10.16 -12.27 -6.11
C LEU A 256 11.51 -11.78 -5.58
N ALA A 257 11.88 -12.13 -4.34
CA ALA A 257 13.14 -11.72 -3.73
C ALA A 257 14.38 -12.17 -4.54
N ASP A 258 14.28 -13.29 -5.26
CA ASP A 258 15.36 -13.81 -6.11
C ASP A 258 15.47 -13.11 -7.47
N LYS A 259 14.37 -12.55 -8.01
CA LYS A 259 14.30 -12.12 -9.41
C LYS A 259 13.96 -10.66 -9.60
N LEU A 260 12.96 -10.15 -8.88
CA LEU A 260 12.42 -8.81 -9.11
C LEU A 260 13.42 -7.70 -8.77
N PRO A 261 14.18 -7.73 -7.66
CA PRO A 261 15.19 -6.71 -7.39
C PRO A 261 16.23 -6.61 -8.51
N ALA A 262 16.80 -7.74 -8.93
CA ALA A 262 17.80 -7.79 -10.00
C ALA A 262 17.22 -7.37 -11.37
N TYR A 263 15.96 -7.73 -11.65
CA TYR A 263 15.26 -7.27 -12.86
C TYR A 263 15.06 -5.75 -12.85
N ALA A 264 14.55 -5.19 -11.76
CA ALA A 264 14.32 -3.75 -11.61
C ALA A 264 15.63 -2.95 -11.72
N GLU A 265 16.71 -3.43 -11.09
CA GLU A 265 18.05 -2.86 -11.19
C GLU A 265 18.57 -2.89 -12.64
N ALA A 266 18.47 -4.04 -13.32
CA ALA A 266 18.92 -4.19 -14.70
C ALA A 266 18.12 -3.30 -15.67
N MET A 267 16.83 -3.13 -15.41
CA MET A 267 15.95 -2.20 -16.13
C MET A 267 16.17 -0.73 -15.72
N GLY A 268 17.01 -0.46 -14.72
CA GLY A 268 17.37 0.86 -14.28
C GLY A 268 16.30 1.61 -13.49
N PHE A 269 15.25 0.92 -13.04
CA PHE A 269 14.27 1.52 -12.13
C PHE A 269 14.92 1.88 -10.80
N SER A 270 14.35 2.87 -10.12
CA SER A 270 14.80 3.32 -8.80
C SER A 270 13.95 2.73 -7.67
N HIS A 271 12.69 2.41 -7.97
CA HIS A 271 11.72 1.92 -7.02
C HIS A 271 10.84 0.85 -7.66
N VAL A 272 10.34 -0.06 -6.84
CA VAL A 272 9.19 -0.92 -7.13
C VAL A 272 8.02 -0.40 -6.31
N GLU A 273 6.87 -0.20 -6.94
CA GLU A 273 5.60 0.07 -6.25
C GLU A 273 4.76 -1.20 -6.26
N LEU A 274 4.43 -1.71 -5.07
CA LEU A 274 3.59 -2.87 -4.92
C LEU A 274 2.13 -2.42 -4.83
N MET A 275 1.28 -2.99 -5.69
CA MET A 275 -0.17 -3.01 -5.47
C MET A 275 -0.50 -3.57 -4.08
N PRO A 276 -1.69 -3.32 -3.50
CA PRO A 276 -1.91 -3.55 -2.07
C PRO A 276 -1.64 -4.99 -1.63
N ILE A 277 -0.79 -5.13 -0.60
CA ILE A 277 -0.39 -6.43 -0.03
C ILE A 277 -0.93 -6.70 1.37
N MET A 278 -1.72 -5.79 1.94
CA MET A 278 -2.46 -6.03 3.20
C MET A 278 -3.34 -7.29 3.06
N GLU A 279 -3.80 -7.92 4.14
CA GLU A 279 -4.66 -9.10 3.97
C GLU A 279 -6.06 -8.70 3.45
N TYR A 280 -6.53 -9.36 2.39
CA TYR A 280 -7.82 -9.11 1.74
C TYR A 280 -8.52 -10.44 1.39
N PRO A 281 -9.85 -10.53 1.40
CA PRO A 281 -10.55 -11.81 1.21
C PRO A 281 -10.66 -12.23 -0.26
N PHE A 282 -10.78 -11.28 -1.20
CA PHE A 282 -11.12 -11.57 -2.60
C PHE A 282 -9.98 -11.23 -3.57
N GLY A 283 -9.47 -12.24 -4.29
CA GLY A 283 -8.37 -12.07 -5.26
C GLY A 283 -8.62 -11.00 -6.33
N GLY A 284 -9.85 -10.93 -6.84
CA GLY A 284 -10.24 -10.00 -7.89
C GLY A 284 -10.39 -8.54 -7.47
N SER A 285 -10.20 -8.21 -6.18
CA SER A 285 -10.05 -6.81 -5.76
C SER A 285 -8.62 -6.28 -5.99
N TRP A 286 -7.69 -7.16 -6.39
CA TRP A 286 -6.27 -6.86 -6.57
C TRP A 286 -5.57 -6.33 -5.31
N GLY A 287 -6.21 -6.48 -4.15
CA GLY A 287 -5.75 -5.96 -2.87
C GLY A 287 -6.50 -4.73 -2.37
N TYR A 288 -7.26 -4.02 -3.22
CA TYR A 288 -7.96 -2.77 -2.86
C TYR A 288 -9.18 -2.93 -1.96
N GLN A 289 -9.43 -4.13 -1.43
CA GLN A 289 -10.47 -4.36 -0.43
C GLN A 289 -9.88 -5.07 0.80
N PRO A 290 -8.94 -4.43 1.52
CA PRO A 290 -8.28 -5.07 2.64
C PRO A 290 -9.18 -5.16 3.88
N LEU A 291 -8.91 -6.17 4.70
CA LEU A 291 -9.48 -6.35 6.03
C LEU A 291 -8.40 -6.45 7.12
N GLY A 292 -7.19 -6.91 6.78
CA GLY A 292 -6.05 -7.00 7.70
C GLY A 292 -4.98 -5.96 7.38
N MET A 293 -5.12 -4.76 7.96
CA MET A 293 -4.25 -3.61 7.65
C MET A 293 -2.80 -3.74 8.14
N PHE A 294 -2.52 -4.72 8.99
CA PHE A 294 -1.22 -4.94 9.65
C PHE A 294 -0.56 -6.27 9.25
N ALA A 295 -1.16 -7.03 8.35
CA ALA A 295 -0.66 -8.33 7.93
C ALA A 295 -0.40 -8.32 6.42
N PRO A 296 0.80 -8.72 5.95
CA PRO A 296 0.97 -9.03 4.54
C PRO A 296 0.12 -10.26 4.20
N SER A 297 -0.52 -10.24 3.03
CA SER A 297 -1.46 -11.29 2.64
C SER A 297 -0.76 -12.64 2.63
N ALA A 298 -1.36 -13.60 3.34
CA ALA A 298 -0.86 -14.95 3.48
C ALA A 298 -0.84 -15.71 2.15
N ARG A 299 -1.50 -15.19 1.09
CA ARG A 299 -1.39 -15.69 -0.28
C ARG A 299 0.05 -15.73 -0.78
N PHE A 300 0.86 -14.76 -0.36
CA PHE A 300 2.20 -14.55 -0.94
C PHE A 300 3.31 -15.18 -0.09
N GLY A 301 3.03 -15.52 1.16
CA GLY A 301 3.99 -16.12 2.10
C GLY A 301 3.90 -15.52 3.50
N PRO A 302 4.76 -15.97 4.43
CA PRO A 302 4.80 -15.43 5.78
C PRO A 302 5.39 -14.00 5.82
N PRO A 303 5.12 -13.20 6.87
CA PRO A 303 5.67 -11.85 7.03
C PRO A 303 7.20 -11.76 6.90
N ALA A 304 7.93 -12.72 7.46
CA ALA A 304 9.40 -12.78 7.34
C ALA A 304 9.89 -12.96 5.89
N ALA A 305 9.08 -13.54 4.99
CA ALA A 305 9.41 -13.62 3.57
C ALA A 305 9.23 -12.27 2.87
N PHE A 306 8.21 -11.50 3.25
CA PHE A 306 8.03 -10.14 2.76
C PHE A 306 9.17 -9.22 3.25
N ALA A 307 9.55 -9.27 4.52
CA ALA A 307 10.69 -8.51 5.04
C ALA A 307 11.98 -8.81 4.27
N ARG A 308 12.24 -10.10 3.96
CA ARG A 308 13.37 -10.52 3.12
C ARG A 308 13.28 -9.99 1.69
N PHE A 309 12.09 -9.92 1.09
CA PHE A 309 11.92 -9.30 -0.23
C PHE A 309 12.35 -7.83 -0.19
N VAL A 310 11.90 -7.07 0.82
CA VAL A 310 12.30 -5.65 0.98
C VAL A 310 13.81 -5.52 1.20
N ASP A 311 14.40 -6.33 2.08
CA ASP A 311 15.86 -6.33 2.33
C ASP A 311 16.66 -6.61 1.03
N ARG A 312 16.16 -7.49 0.16
CA ARG A 312 16.75 -7.76 -1.16
C ARG A 312 16.60 -6.61 -2.14
N CYS A 313 15.47 -5.90 -2.13
CA CYS A 313 15.30 -4.66 -2.90
C CYS A 313 16.35 -3.62 -2.47
N HIS A 314 16.47 -3.39 -1.16
CA HIS A 314 17.41 -2.42 -0.61
C HIS A 314 18.88 -2.79 -0.92
N ALA A 315 19.22 -4.08 -0.84
CA ALA A 315 20.55 -4.56 -1.22
C ALA A 315 20.86 -4.35 -2.72
N ALA A 316 19.85 -4.38 -3.59
CA ALA A 316 19.96 -4.07 -5.01
C ALA A 316 19.85 -2.55 -5.32
N GLY A 317 19.72 -1.71 -4.29
CA GLY A 317 19.56 -0.26 -4.46
C GLY A 317 18.19 0.16 -5.02
N ILE A 318 17.16 -0.67 -4.80
CA ILE A 318 15.78 -0.45 -5.24
C ILE A 318 14.91 -0.13 -4.03
N GLY A 319 14.19 0.99 -4.08
CA GLY A 319 13.22 1.32 -3.05
C GLY A 319 11.88 0.60 -3.21
N VAL A 320 11.13 0.43 -2.14
CA VAL A 320 9.81 -0.22 -2.13
C VAL A 320 8.73 0.77 -1.69
N ILE A 321 7.82 1.09 -2.60
CA ILE A 321 6.60 1.84 -2.33
C ILE A 321 5.45 0.85 -2.19
N LEU A 322 4.53 1.09 -1.25
CA LEU A 322 3.36 0.26 -1.03
C LEU A 322 2.07 1.03 -1.26
N ASP A 323 1.19 0.50 -2.09
CA ASP A 323 -0.19 0.95 -2.18
C ASP A 323 -0.92 0.62 -0.87
N TRP A 324 -1.30 1.67 -0.16
CA TRP A 324 -1.98 1.60 1.12
C TRP A 324 -3.39 2.18 0.98
N VAL A 325 -4.38 1.45 1.51
CA VAL A 325 -5.80 1.66 1.17
C VAL A 325 -6.59 2.10 2.42
N PRO A 326 -6.56 3.39 2.79
CA PRO A 326 -7.29 3.93 3.94
C PRO A 326 -8.70 4.42 3.60
N ALA A 327 -9.09 4.37 2.32
CA ALA A 327 -10.34 4.98 1.86
C ALA A 327 -11.58 4.17 2.27
N HIS A 328 -11.50 2.84 2.21
CA HIS A 328 -12.65 1.97 2.39
C HIS A 328 -12.26 0.52 2.76
N PHE A 329 -13.25 -0.29 3.12
CA PHE A 329 -13.10 -1.71 3.41
C PHE A 329 -14.36 -2.50 3.04
N PRO A 330 -14.28 -3.80 2.70
CA PRO A 330 -15.45 -4.58 2.31
C PRO A 330 -16.33 -4.95 3.51
N ASN A 331 -17.58 -5.35 3.24
CA ASN A 331 -18.60 -5.61 4.25
C ASN A 331 -18.61 -7.06 4.78
N ASP A 332 -17.53 -7.82 4.56
CA ASP A 332 -17.39 -9.20 5.04
C ASP A 332 -17.65 -9.32 6.55
N ALA A 333 -18.48 -10.29 6.93
CA ALA A 333 -18.91 -10.47 8.31
C ALA A 333 -17.75 -10.73 9.29
N HIS A 334 -16.65 -11.34 8.84
CA HIS A 334 -15.47 -11.61 9.65
C HIS A 334 -14.56 -10.38 9.84
N GLY A 335 -14.75 -9.34 9.03
CA GLY A 335 -13.96 -8.11 9.01
C GLY A 335 -14.52 -7.00 9.92
N LEU A 336 -14.30 -5.74 9.54
CA LEU A 336 -14.59 -4.57 10.38
C LEU A 336 -16.05 -4.13 10.41
N ALA A 337 -16.87 -4.59 9.45
CA ALA A 337 -18.27 -4.20 9.34
C ALA A 337 -19.06 -4.51 10.62
N ARG A 338 -19.72 -3.50 11.18
CA ARG A 338 -20.51 -3.60 12.41
C ARG A 338 -19.79 -4.34 13.54
N PHE A 339 -18.50 -4.02 13.74
CA PHE A 339 -17.57 -4.86 14.49
C PHE A 339 -18.08 -5.32 15.87
N ASP A 340 -18.67 -4.41 16.64
CA ASP A 340 -19.21 -4.66 17.98
C ASP A 340 -20.76 -4.70 18.03
N GLY A 341 -21.38 -4.89 16.87
CA GLY A 341 -22.83 -4.80 16.67
C GLY A 341 -23.33 -3.42 16.25
N THR A 342 -22.48 -2.39 16.34
CA THR A 342 -22.75 -1.02 15.88
C THR A 342 -21.84 -0.63 14.71
N PRO A 343 -22.21 0.39 13.90
CA PRO A 343 -21.28 1.00 12.94
C PRO A 343 -20.07 1.62 13.68
N LEU A 344 -19.02 0.81 13.85
CA LEU A 344 -17.89 1.13 14.74
C LEU A 344 -16.75 1.79 13.97
N TYR A 345 -16.26 1.09 12.94
CA TYR A 345 -15.19 1.56 12.06
C TYR A 345 -15.75 2.39 10.91
N GLU A 346 -16.97 2.09 10.46
CA GLU A 346 -17.70 2.81 9.43
C GLU A 346 -18.59 3.94 9.99
N TYR A 347 -18.95 4.91 9.15
CA TYR A 347 -19.98 5.89 9.52
C TYR A 347 -21.34 5.21 9.67
N ALA A 348 -22.14 5.69 10.63
CA ALA A 348 -23.48 5.16 10.87
C ALA A 348 -24.51 5.56 9.79
N ASP A 349 -24.37 6.74 9.19
CA ASP A 349 -25.20 7.17 8.08
C ASP A 349 -24.62 6.63 6.76
N PRO A 350 -25.35 5.77 6.02
CA PRO A 350 -24.86 5.19 4.77
C PRO A 350 -24.51 6.22 3.69
N ARG A 351 -25.09 7.42 3.75
CA ARG A 351 -24.75 8.52 2.82
C ARG A 351 -23.32 9.02 2.96
N GLU A 352 -22.68 8.72 4.09
CA GLU A 352 -21.27 9.00 4.37
C GLU A 352 -20.46 7.69 4.44
N GLY A 353 -21.05 6.64 5.00
CA GLY A 353 -20.39 5.38 5.36
C GLY A 353 -20.33 4.31 4.28
N TYR A 354 -20.80 4.58 3.06
CA TYR A 354 -20.90 3.56 2.01
C TYR A 354 -20.56 4.10 0.62
N HIS A 355 -19.68 3.41 -0.12
CA HIS A 355 -19.45 3.67 -1.53
C HIS A 355 -20.39 2.83 -2.40
N PRO A 356 -21.35 3.45 -3.12
CA PRO A 356 -22.37 2.73 -3.85
C PRO A 356 -21.84 1.92 -5.03
N ASP A 357 -20.90 2.47 -5.80
CA ASP A 357 -20.35 1.80 -6.99
C ASP A 357 -19.42 0.62 -6.63
N TRP A 358 -18.82 0.64 -5.43
CA TRP A 358 -17.84 -0.37 -5.00
C TRP A 358 -18.44 -1.41 -4.04
N ASN A 359 -19.63 -1.15 -3.51
CA ASN A 359 -20.25 -1.94 -2.44
C ASN A 359 -19.36 -2.14 -1.21
N THR A 360 -18.71 -1.08 -0.76
CA THR A 360 -17.79 -1.08 0.39
C THR A 360 -18.14 -0.01 1.42
N LEU A 361 -17.64 -0.18 2.64
CA LEU A 361 -17.85 0.73 3.75
C LEU A 361 -16.70 1.74 3.86
N VAL A 362 -17.02 2.96 4.31
CA VAL A 362 -16.06 4.07 4.46
C VAL A 362 -15.67 4.22 5.91
N TYR A 363 -14.36 4.29 6.19
CA TYR A 363 -13.85 4.51 7.54
C TYR A 363 -14.33 5.84 8.13
N ASN A 364 -14.84 5.82 9.36
CA ASN A 364 -15.19 7.00 10.14
C ASN A 364 -13.94 7.68 10.70
N LEU A 365 -13.22 8.39 9.83
CA LEU A 365 -11.99 9.11 10.17
C LEU A 365 -12.21 10.29 11.12
N GLY A 366 -13.47 10.68 11.36
CA GLY A 366 -13.84 11.65 12.41
C GLY A 366 -13.78 11.05 13.82
N ARG A 367 -13.75 9.72 13.94
CA ARG A 367 -13.65 9.01 15.21
C ARG A 367 -12.19 8.80 15.58
N THR A 368 -11.79 9.24 16.77
CA THR A 368 -10.39 9.31 17.17
C THR A 368 -9.71 7.94 17.15
N GLU A 369 -10.39 6.88 17.58
CA GLU A 369 -9.84 5.52 17.59
C GLU A 369 -9.64 4.95 16.18
N VAL A 370 -10.56 5.23 15.25
CA VAL A 370 -10.47 4.81 13.84
C VAL A 370 -9.35 5.55 13.12
N LYS A 371 -9.23 6.86 13.38
CA LYS A 371 -8.12 7.68 12.89
C LYS A 371 -6.77 7.15 13.41
N ALA A 372 -6.69 6.84 14.70
CA ALA A 372 -5.50 6.27 15.33
C ALA A 372 -5.12 4.90 14.76
N PHE A 373 -6.12 4.03 14.53
CA PHE A 373 -5.96 2.73 13.87
C PHE A 373 -5.34 2.87 12.46
N MET A 374 -5.86 3.82 11.67
CA MET A 374 -5.34 4.07 10.33
C MET A 374 -3.91 4.63 10.34
N ILE A 375 -3.62 5.64 11.17
CA ILE A 375 -2.25 6.18 11.29
C ILE A 375 -1.27 5.10 11.77
N ALA A 376 -1.68 4.28 12.76
CA ALA A 376 -0.90 3.15 13.22
C ALA A 376 -0.58 2.15 12.10
N SER A 377 -1.53 1.88 11.21
CA SER A 377 -1.31 0.97 10.08
C SER A 377 -0.27 1.50 9.08
N ALA A 378 -0.30 2.80 8.76
CA ALA A 378 0.71 3.41 7.89
C ALA A 378 2.11 3.35 8.51
N VAL A 379 2.22 3.73 9.79
CA VAL A 379 3.51 3.70 10.51
C VAL A 379 4.06 2.29 10.65
N HIS A 380 3.18 1.29 10.81
CA HIS A 380 3.59 -0.11 10.89
C HIS A 380 4.38 -0.56 9.66
N TRP A 381 3.88 -0.30 8.45
CA TRP A 381 4.58 -0.66 7.21
C TRP A 381 5.94 0.05 7.07
N LEU A 382 5.97 1.35 7.35
CA LEU A 382 7.19 2.16 7.23
C LEU A 382 8.28 1.76 8.24
N ARG A 383 7.90 1.35 9.45
CA ARG A 383 8.85 1.04 10.53
C ARG A 383 9.19 -0.43 10.68
N GLU A 384 8.20 -1.31 10.58
CA GLU A 384 8.42 -2.76 10.79
C GLU A 384 9.00 -3.43 9.55
N PHE A 385 8.54 -3.01 8.37
CA PHE A 385 8.93 -3.60 7.08
C PHE A 385 9.87 -2.73 6.27
N HIS A 386 10.37 -1.63 6.84
CA HIS A 386 11.28 -0.67 6.21
C HIS A 386 10.78 -0.11 4.86
N ILE A 387 9.46 -0.08 4.64
CA ILE A 387 8.88 0.45 3.40
C ILE A 387 9.32 1.92 3.20
N ASP A 388 9.66 2.26 1.96
CA ASP A 388 10.28 3.54 1.59
C ASP A 388 9.25 4.62 1.24
N GLY A 389 8.03 4.21 0.89
CA GLY A 389 6.93 5.14 0.68
C GLY A 389 5.58 4.47 0.63
N LEU A 390 4.53 5.28 0.77
CA LEU A 390 3.15 4.83 0.63
C LEU A 390 2.49 5.55 -0.55
N ARG A 391 1.71 4.84 -1.36
CA ARG A 391 0.79 5.45 -2.32
C ARG A 391 -0.64 5.26 -1.81
N VAL A 392 -1.38 6.35 -1.71
CA VAL A 392 -2.77 6.36 -1.27
C VAL A 392 -3.66 6.37 -2.51
N ASP A 393 -4.37 5.27 -2.70
CA ASP A 393 -5.38 5.11 -3.74
C ASP A 393 -6.62 5.95 -3.48
N ALA A 394 -7.24 6.41 -4.55
CA ALA A 394 -8.55 7.06 -4.60
C ALA A 394 -8.75 8.15 -3.55
N VAL A 395 -7.77 9.05 -3.36
CA VAL A 395 -7.85 10.15 -2.38
C VAL A 395 -9.09 11.02 -2.61
N ALA A 396 -9.54 11.15 -3.86
CA ALA A 396 -10.79 11.83 -4.19
C ALA A 396 -12.03 11.22 -3.50
N SER A 397 -12.07 9.89 -3.33
CA SER A 397 -13.16 9.19 -2.65
C SER A 397 -13.25 9.55 -1.17
N MET A 398 -12.11 9.91 -0.57
CA MET A 398 -12.01 10.37 0.81
C MET A 398 -12.39 11.84 0.95
N LEU A 399 -11.89 12.69 0.04
CA LEU A 399 -11.99 14.15 0.14
C LEU A 399 -13.41 14.70 -0.07
N TYR A 400 -14.29 13.94 -0.72
CA TYR A 400 -15.61 14.42 -1.13
C TYR A 400 -16.75 13.59 -0.55
N ARG A 401 -17.67 14.27 0.15
CA ARG A 401 -18.91 13.66 0.66
C ARG A 401 -19.86 13.26 -0.45
N ASP A 402 -19.77 13.90 -1.63
CA ASP A 402 -20.58 13.61 -2.81
C ASP A 402 -19.91 12.63 -3.80
N TYR A 403 -18.77 12.03 -3.45
CA TYR A 403 -18.07 11.11 -4.36
C TYR A 403 -18.97 9.93 -4.77
N SER A 404 -19.21 9.80 -6.08
CA SER A 404 -20.06 8.73 -6.66
C SER A 404 -21.52 8.74 -6.13
N ARG A 405 -22.02 9.90 -5.67
CA ARG A 405 -23.40 10.04 -5.14
C ARG A 405 -24.20 11.08 -5.92
N GLN A 406 -25.48 10.79 -6.17
CA GLN A 406 -26.38 11.74 -6.84
C GLN A 406 -26.83 12.87 -5.92
N PRO A 407 -27.32 14.00 -6.45
CA PRO A 407 -27.94 15.04 -5.65
C PRO A 407 -29.06 14.48 -4.75
N GLY A 408 -28.98 14.72 -3.45
CA GLY A 408 -29.93 14.21 -2.44
C GLY A 408 -29.49 12.91 -1.76
N GLU A 409 -28.44 12.25 -2.24
CA GLU A 409 -27.89 11.01 -1.67
C GLU A 409 -26.67 11.24 -0.74
N TRP A 410 -26.29 12.49 -0.51
CA TRP A 410 -25.17 12.88 0.37
C TRP A 410 -25.56 14.06 1.26
N ILE A 411 -24.75 14.32 2.29
CA ILE A 411 -24.97 15.40 3.27
C ILE A 411 -23.78 16.37 3.22
N PRO A 412 -24.00 17.69 3.16
CA PRO A 412 -22.91 18.65 3.21
C PRO A 412 -22.21 18.69 4.56
N ASN A 413 -20.97 19.18 4.57
CA ASN A 413 -20.23 19.45 5.78
C ASN A 413 -20.85 20.60 6.59
N VAL A 414 -20.30 20.86 7.78
CA VAL A 414 -20.79 21.91 8.71
C VAL A 414 -20.78 23.33 8.13
N HIS A 415 -20.11 23.57 6.99
CA HIS A 415 -20.07 24.84 6.27
C HIS A 415 -20.93 24.85 5.01
N GLY A 416 -21.69 23.78 4.73
CA GLY A 416 -22.53 23.66 3.54
C GLY A 416 -21.79 23.17 2.28
N GLY A 417 -20.50 22.86 2.40
CA GLY A 417 -19.66 22.37 1.29
C GLY A 417 -19.68 20.85 1.14
N ARG A 418 -19.04 20.37 0.08
CA ARG A 418 -18.92 18.93 -0.24
C ARG A 418 -17.67 18.28 0.31
N GLU A 419 -16.76 19.07 0.86
CA GLU A 419 -15.48 18.62 1.39
C GLU A 419 -15.70 17.76 2.64
N ASN A 420 -15.06 16.60 2.69
CA ASN A 420 -15.02 15.75 3.88
C ASN A 420 -13.92 16.26 4.83
N LEU A 421 -14.30 17.13 5.76
CA LEU A 421 -13.36 17.80 6.66
C LEU A 421 -12.62 16.82 7.58
N GLU A 422 -13.28 15.72 7.97
CA GLU A 422 -12.70 14.66 8.77
C GLU A 422 -11.57 13.93 8.01
N ALA A 423 -11.81 13.59 6.74
CA ALA A 423 -10.78 12.98 5.88
C ALA A 423 -9.62 13.95 5.59
N VAL A 424 -9.91 15.24 5.35
CA VAL A 424 -8.86 16.26 5.17
C VAL A 424 -7.99 16.38 6.42
N ALA A 425 -8.59 16.40 7.62
CA ALA A 425 -7.85 16.44 8.87
C ALA A 425 -6.99 15.19 9.06
N PHE A 426 -7.54 14.01 8.78
CA PHE A 426 -6.80 12.75 8.81
C PHE A 426 -5.59 12.74 7.88
N LEU A 427 -5.75 13.12 6.61
CA LEU A 427 -4.66 13.10 5.63
C LEU A 427 -3.52 14.06 6.02
N ARG A 428 -3.85 15.23 6.60
CA ARG A 428 -2.86 16.16 7.13
C ARG A 428 -2.12 15.58 8.33
N GLU A 429 -2.83 14.93 9.25
CA GLU A 429 -2.24 14.29 10.43
C GLU A 429 -1.38 13.08 10.05
N LEU A 430 -1.83 12.26 9.09
CA LEU A 430 -1.08 11.17 8.50
C LEU A 430 0.24 11.68 7.91
N ASN A 431 0.20 12.65 7.00
CA ASN A 431 1.40 13.16 6.34
C ASN A 431 2.35 13.84 7.34
N THR A 432 1.82 14.49 8.38
CA THR A 432 2.65 15.05 9.46
C THR A 432 3.32 13.93 10.26
N THR A 433 2.56 12.90 10.64
CA THR A 433 3.08 11.76 11.40
C THR A 433 4.13 10.98 10.62
N VAL A 434 3.92 10.74 9.32
CA VAL A 434 4.92 10.08 8.47
C VAL A 434 6.22 10.88 8.44
N ARG A 435 6.16 12.21 8.29
CA ARG A 435 7.35 13.07 8.33
C ARG A 435 8.09 13.02 9.66
N GLU A 436 7.40 12.76 10.77
CA GLU A 436 8.01 12.63 12.09
C GLU A 436 8.59 11.24 12.34
N GLN A 437 7.92 10.18 11.89
CA GLN A 437 8.25 8.79 12.20
C GLN A 437 9.15 8.12 11.16
N ALA A 438 9.10 8.59 9.91
CA ALA A 438 9.89 8.14 8.77
C ALA A 438 10.19 9.36 7.86
N PRO A 439 11.02 10.32 8.31
CA PRO A 439 11.25 11.61 7.63
C PRO A 439 11.81 11.49 6.21
N ASP A 440 12.38 10.33 5.90
CA ASP A 440 13.02 9.96 4.65
C ASP A 440 12.12 9.09 3.74
N ALA A 441 10.87 8.83 4.14
CA ALA A 441 9.87 8.16 3.33
C ALA A 441 8.99 9.15 2.54
N ILE A 442 8.50 8.75 1.37
CA ILE A 442 7.53 9.54 0.59
C ILE A 442 6.10 9.05 0.78
N VAL A 443 5.14 9.94 0.49
CA VAL A 443 3.72 9.62 0.44
C VAL A 443 3.16 10.20 -0.84
N VAL A 444 2.55 9.36 -1.67
CA VAL A 444 2.04 9.69 -2.99
C VAL A 444 0.51 9.64 -2.96
N ALA A 445 -0.14 10.63 -3.58
CA ALA A 445 -1.59 10.64 -3.73
C ALA A 445 -2.01 10.29 -5.17
N GLU A 446 -2.97 9.39 -5.32
CA GLU A 446 -3.82 9.38 -6.50
C GLU A 446 -5.09 10.18 -6.19
N GLU A 447 -5.14 11.39 -6.73
CA GLU A 447 -6.24 12.31 -6.54
C GLU A 447 -6.69 12.77 -7.93
N SER A 448 -7.81 12.24 -8.39
CA SER A 448 -8.29 12.36 -9.77
C SER A 448 -9.17 13.60 -10.03
N THR A 449 -9.29 14.50 -9.06
CA THR A 449 -9.97 15.80 -9.23
C THR A 449 -8.96 16.96 -9.19
N ALA A 450 -9.48 18.19 -9.15
CA ALA A 450 -8.70 19.41 -9.09
C ALA A 450 -8.56 19.95 -7.65
N TRP A 451 -8.41 19.08 -6.64
CA TRP A 451 -8.19 19.53 -5.26
C TRP A 451 -6.88 20.36 -5.19
N PRO A 452 -6.90 21.59 -4.65
CA PRO A 452 -5.72 22.43 -4.60
C PRO A 452 -4.77 22.04 -3.46
N GLY A 453 -3.46 22.06 -3.71
CA GLY A 453 -2.44 21.93 -2.68
C GLY A 453 -2.33 20.51 -2.12
N VAL A 454 -2.55 19.48 -2.94
CA VAL A 454 -2.38 18.07 -2.55
C VAL A 454 -0.94 17.85 -2.08
N THR A 455 0.03 18.38 -2.81
CA THR A 455 1.45 18.30 -2.49
C THR A 455 1.99 19.58 -1.83
N ALA A 456 1.13 20.52 -1.42
CA ALA A 456 1.58 21.65 -0.62
C ALA A 456 1.81 21.23 0.84
N PRO A 457 2.73 21.89 1.58
CA PRO A 457 2.91 21.64 3.01
C PRO A 457 1.63 21.84 3.81
N VAL A 458 1.44 21.05 4.87
CA VAL A 458 0.27 21.18 5.77
C VAL A 458 0.21 22.57 6.41
N ALA A 459 1.38 23.14 6.77
CA ALA A 459 1.50 24.47 7.35
C ALA A 459 0.96 25.59 6.43
N ASP A 460 0.96 25.36 5.11
CA ASP A 460 0.48 26.30 4.10
C ASP A 460 -0.97 25.99 3.67
N GLY A 461 -1.66 25.10 4.38
CA GLY A 461 -3.03 24.68 4.07
C GLY A 461 -3.12 23.53 3.06
N GLY A 462 -2.01 22.91 2.67
CA GLY A 462 -2.00 21.72 1.82
C GLY A 462 -2.42 20.42 2.52
N LEU A 463 -2.43 19.31 1.79
CA LEU A 463 -2.64 17.96 2.33
C LEU A 463 -1.34 17.31 2.82
N GLY A 464 -0.18 17.80 2.37
CA GLY A 464 1.13 17.36 2.84
C GLY A 464 1.74 16.18 2.09
N PHE A 465 1.17 15.73 0.97
CA PHE A 465 1.76 14.66 0.16
C PHE A 465 3.09 15.07 -0.46
N HIS A 466 3.94 14.10 -0.78
CA HIS A 466 5.20 14.34 -1.47
C HIS A 466 4.99 14.49 -2.97
N TYR A 467 4.15 13.64 -3.55
CA TYR A 467 3.82 13.64 -4.96
C TYR A 467 2.32 13.37 -5.18
N LYS A 468 1.83 13.76 -6.36
CA LYS A 468 0.48 13.47 -6.86
C LYS A 468 0.62 12.79 -8.23
N TRP A 469 -0.19 11.77 -8.51
CA TRP A 469 -0.32 11.22 -9.86
C TRP A 469 -0.96 12.25 -10.79
N ASN A 470 -0.34 12.48 -11.96
CA ASN A 470 -0.87 13.37 -12.98
C ASN A 470 -1.87 12.65 -13.90
N MET A 471 -3.08 12.44 -13.38
CA MET A 471 -4.16 11.76 -14.13
C MET A 471 -4.58 12.53 -15.39
N GLY A 472 -4.49 13.87 -15.37
CA GLY A 472 -4.78 14.71 -16.53
C GLY A 472 -3.79 14.45 -17.67
N TRP A 473 -2.49 14.50 -17.38
CA TRP A 473 -1.44 14.16 -18.35
C TRP A 473 -1.61 12.75 -18.90
N MET A 474 -1.90 11.77 -18.04
CA MET A 474 -2.08 10.38 -18.46
C MET A 474 -3.25 10.26 -19.44
N HIS A 475 -4.43 10.78 -19.10
CA HIS A 475 -5.61 10.73 -19.97
C HIS A 475 -5.39 11.45 -21.30
N ASP A 476 -4.84 12.67 -21.26
CA ASP A 476 -4.66 13.49 -22.45
C ASP A 476 -3.66 12.83 -23.40
N THR A 477 -2.52 12.37 -22.89
CA THR A 477 -1.47 11.80 -23.74
C THR A 477 -1.81 10.40 -24.26
N LEU A 478 -2.50 9.55 -23.48
CA LEU A 478 -3.01 8.27 -24.01
C LEU A 478 -4.06 8.48 -25.09
N ARG A 479 -4.98 9.44 -24.90
CA ARG A 479 -5.97 9.82 -25.92
C ARG A 479 -5.28 10.27 -27.20
N TYR A 480 -4.28 11.16 -27.11
CA TYR A 480 -3.48 11.57 -28.27
C TYR A 480 -2.80 10.41 -28.98
N MET A 481 -2.19 9.50 -28.23
CA MET A 481 -1.48 8.36 -28.80
C MET A 481 -2.43 7.34 -29.45
N HIS A 482 -3.69 7.28 -29.00
CA HIS A 482 -4.72 6.43 -29.57
C HIS A 482 -5.19 6.89 -30.96
N GLU A 483 -5.15 8.19 -31.22
CA GLU A 483 -5.53 8.75 -32.52
C GLU A 483 -4.63 8.24 -33.65
N ASP A 484 -5.25 7.92 -34.79
CA ASP A 484 -4.53 7.70 -36.05
C ASP A 484 -3.58 8.90 -36.29
N PRO A 485 -2.31 8.67 -36.67
CA PRO A 485 -1.35 9.74 -36.88
C PRO A 485 -1.83 10.88 -37.79
N VAL A 486 -2.72 10.62 -38.76
CA VAL A 486 -3.28 11.66 -39.63
C VAL A 486 -4.23 12.62 -38.90
N HIS A 487 -4.85 12.16 -37.80
CA HIS A 487 -5.79 12.94 -36.99
C HIS A 487 -5.13 13.66 -35.82
N ARG A 488 -3.91 13.27 -35.41
CA ARG A 488 -3.19 13.87 -34.27
C ARG A 488 -3.05 15.40 -34.34
N LYS A 489 -3.01 15.98 -35.54
CA LYS A 489 -3.00 17.44 -35.73
C LYS A 489 -4.20 18.16 -35.11
N TYR A 490 -5.37 17.51 -35.06
CA TYR A 490 -6.58 18.06 -34.43
C TYR A 490 -6.56 17.97 -32.91
N HIS A 491 -5.63 17.16 -32.37
CA HIS A 491 -5.50 16.82 -30.95
C HIS A 491 -4.16 17.27 -30.36
N HIS A 492 -3.38 18.09 -31.07
CA HIS A 492 -2.02 18.46 -30.65
C HIS A 492 -1.96 19.12 -29.25
N HIS A 493 -3.06 19.76 -28.83
CA HIS A 493 -3.19 20.31 -27.48
C HIS A 493 -3.09 19.25 -26.37
N ASP A 494 -3.45 18.00 -26.63
CA ASP A 494 -3.45 16.92 -25.64
C ASP A 494 -2.03 16.58 -25.11
N ILE A 495 -0.99 16.81 -25.92
CA ILE A 495 0.41 16.60 -25.50
C ILE A 495 1.10 17.87 -24.98
N THR A 496 0.49 19.04 -25.16
CA THR A 496 1.07 20.34 -24.75
C THR A 496 0.38 20.94 -23.52
N PHE A 497 -0.90 20.64 -23.31
CA PHE A 497 -1.72 21.24 -22.26
C PHE A 497 -1.26 20.89 -20.84
N GLY A 498 -0.70 19.70 -20.61
CA GLY A 498 -0.20 19.27 -19.31
C GLY A 498 0.81 20.27 -18.69
N MET A 499 1.58 20.97 -19.52
CA MET A 499 2.53 21.98 -19.07
C MET A 499 1.88 23.25 -18.50
N ALA A 500 0.61 23.53 -18.80
CA ALA A 500 -0.12 24.68 -18.25
C ALA A 500 -0.29 24.59 -16.72
N TYR A 501 -0.27 23.37 -16.18
CA TYR A 501 -0.41 23.11 -14.75
C TYR A 501 0.68 22.20 -14.16
N ALA A 502 1.70 21.80 -14.94
CA ALA A 502 2.75 20.88 -14.49
C ALA A 502 3.50 21.29 -13.20
N TYR A 503 3.42 22.57 -12.82
CA TYR A 503 4.06 23.13 -11.61
C TYR A 503 3.07 23.47 -10.49
N SER A 504 1.78 23.17 -10.65
CA SER A 504 0.79 23.37 -9.59
C SER A 504 0.94 22.35 -8.46
N GLU A 505 1.49 21.18 -8.78
CA GLU A 505 1.78 20.10 -7.85
C GLU A 505 3.10 19.43 -8.23
N ARG A 506 3.60 18.58 -7.34
CA ARG A 506 4.76 17.74 -7.59
C ARG A 506 4.28 16.42 -8.20
N PHE A 507 4.39 16.28 -9.53
CA PHE A 507 3.76 15.17 -10.24
C PHE A 507 4.64 13.94 -10.42
N ILE A 508 4.02 12.77 -10.28
CA ILE A 508 4.42 11.51 -10.94
C ILE A 508 3.55 11.38 -12.20
N LEU A 509 4.13 10.95 -13.31
CA LEU A 509 3.46 10.63 -14.57
C LEU A 509 3.15 9.12 -14.58
N PRO A 510 1.88 8.70 -14.37
CA PRO A 510 1.57 7.29 -14.25
C PRO A 510 1.11 6.69 -15.59
N LEU A 511 1.63 5.52 -15.92
CA LEU A 511 1.00 4.54 -16.80
C LEU A 511 0.77 3.27 -15.98
N SER A 512 -0.29 3.30 -15.16
CA SER A 512 -0.55 2.31 -14.11
C SER A 512 -1.38 1.10 -14.59
N HIS A 513 -1.57 0.14 -13.68
CA HIS A 513 -2.38 -1.06 -13.88
C HIS A 513 -3.80 -0.77 -14.36
N ASP A 514 -4.44 0.29 -13.85
CA ASP A 514 -5.81 0.69 -14.21
C ASP A 514 -5.98 1.03 -15.69
N GLU A 515 -4.88 1.39 -16.38
CA GLU A 515 -4.95 1.79 -17.78
C GLU A 515 -4.83 0.62 -18.76
N VAL A 516 -4.56 -0.59 -18.28
CA VAL A 516 -4.33 -1.78 -19.12
C VAL A 516 -5.27 -2.95 -18.81
N VAL A 517 -6.49 -2.63 -18.36
CA VAL A 517 -7.54 -3.56 -17.93
C VAL A 517 -8.92 -3.14 -18.41
N HIS A 518 -9.94 -3.95 -18.11
CA HIS A 518 -11.37 -3.63 -18.27
C HIS A 518 -11.77 -3.18 -19.68
N GLY A 519 -11.13 -3.74 -20.71
CA GLY A 519 -11.42 -3.39 -22.10
C GLY A 519 -10.77 -2.09 -22.58
N LYS A 520 -9.96 -1.41 -21.74
CA LYS A 520 -9.19 -0.23 -22.15
C LYS A 520 -8.04 -0.58 -23.11
N GLY A 521 -7.69 -1.86 -23.25
CA GLY A 521 -6.56 -2.35 -24.03
C GLY A 521 -5.21 -2.16 -23.32
N SER A 522 -4.23 -3.00 -23.67
CA SER A 522 -2.83 -2.81 -23.25
C SER A 522 -2.22 -1.52 -23.83
N LEU A 523 -1.08 -1.06 -23.28
CA LEU A 523 -0.37 0.09 -23.84
C LEU A 523 -0.04 -0.08 -25.33
N LEU A 524 0.33 -1.30 -25.77
CA LEU A 524 0.60 -1.58 -27.18
C LEU A 524 -0.67 -1.46 -28.03
N ASN A 525 -1.78 -2.05 -27.57
CA ASN A 525 -3.04 -2.05 -28.34
C ASN A 525 -3.74 -0.69 -28.36
N LYS A 526 -3.37 0.24 -27.48
CA LYS A 526 -3.79 1.62 -27.59
C LYS A 526 -3.16 2.32 -28.78
N MET A 527 -2.02 1.84 -29.29
CA MET A 527 -1.34 2.45 -30.44
C MET A 527 -2.01 2.03 -31.76
N PRO A 528 -2.16 2.93 -32.74
CA PRO A 528 -2.72 2.60 -34.05
C PRO A 528 -1.70 1.93 -34.98
N GLY A 529 -2.20 1.22 -35.98
CA GLY A 529 -1.41 0.59 -37.05
C GLY A 529 -1.16 -0.91 -36.84
N ASP A 530 -0.28 -1.47 -37.67
CA ASP A 530 0.20 -2.84 -37.49
C ASP A 530 1.19 -2.96 -36.32
N THR A 531 1.53 -4.18 -35.90
CA THR A 531 2.37 -4.41 -34.71
C THR A 531 3.71 -3.65 -34.76
N ALA A 532 4.35 -3.54 -35.93
CA ALA A 532 5.59 -2.78 -36.07
C ALA A 532 5.37 -1.28 -35.82
N THR A 533 4.29 -0.72 -36.37
CA THR A 533 3.87 0.67 -36.16
C THR A 533 3.44 0.92 -34.71
N GLN A 534 2.75 -0.03 -34.08
CA GLN A 534 2.36 0.04 -32.68
C GLN A 534 3.58 0.09 -31.76
N LEU A 535 4.57 -0.78 -31.99
CA LEU A 535 5.83 -0.77 -31.25
C LEU A 535 6.56 0.57 -31.44
N ALA A 536 6.62 1.12 -32.65
CA ALA A 536 7.24 2.43 -32.90
C ALA A 536 6.52 3.57 -32.14
N ASN A 537 5.18 3.60 -32.19
CA ASN A 537 4.38 4.55 -31.41
C ASN A 537 4.65 4.45 -29.91
N LEU A 538 4.65 3.23 -29.36
CA LEU A 538 4.89 3.00 -27.94
C LEU A 538 6.31 3.48 -27.55
N ARG A 539 7.32 3.19 -28.37
CA ARG A 539 8.68 3.70 -28.14
C ARG A 539 8.75 5.23 -28.15
N ALA A 540 8.11 5.88 -29.13
CA ALA A 540 8.04 7.34 -29.18
C ALA A 540 7.37 7.92 -27.92
N TYR A 541 6.26 7.32 -27.50
CA TYR A 541 5.50 7.75 -26.34
C TYR A 541 6.28 7.59 -25.03
N LEU A 542 6.93 6.46 -24.81
CA LEU A 542 7.79 6.24 -23.64
C LEU A 542 8.98 7.22 -23.64
N GLY A 543 9.57 7.50 -24.81
CA GLY A 543 10.58 8.56 -24.94
C GLY A 543 10.04 9.94 -24.54
N PHE A 544 8.83 10.30 -24.99
CA PHE A 544 8.19 11.56 -24.62
C PHE A 544 7.92 11.64 -23.12
N MET A 545 7.38 10.58 -22.52
CA MET A 545 7.11 10.49 -21.08
C MET A 545 8.37 10.68 -20.23
N TRP A 546 9.50 10.06 -20.63
CA TRP A 546 10.77 10.22 -19.91
C TRP A 546 11.35 11.63 -20.05
N ALA A 547 11.13 12.29 -21.19
CA ALA A 547 11.55 13.67 -21.42
C ALA A 547 10.68 14.71 -20.69
N HIS A 548 9.38 14.45 -20.54
CA HIS A 548 8.41 15.37 -19.92
C HIS A 548 8.73 15.61 -18.42
N PRO A 549 8.52 16.82 -17.87
CA PRO A 549 8.67 17.08 -16.43
C PRO A 549 7.76 16.19 -15.56
N GLY A 550 8.30 15.70 -14.44
CA GLY A 550 7.61 14.83 -13.47
C GLY A 550 8.30 13.47 -13.31
N LYS A 551 8.09 12.82 -12.16
CA LYS A 551 8.65 11.48 -11.88
C LYS A 551 7.93 10.40 -12.70
N LYS A 552 8.49 9.20 -12.84
CA LYS A 552 8.00 8.18 -13.80
C LYS A 552 7.38 6.99 -13.08
N LEU A 553 6.25 6.48 -13.57
CA LEU A 553 5.68 5.19 -13.15
C LEU A 553 5.20 4.40 -14.35
N LEU A 554 5.65 3.15 -14.47
CA LEU A 554 5.25 2.22 -15.52
C LEU A 554 4.83 0.88 -14.88
N PHE A 555 3.62 0.43 -15.20
CA PHE A 555 3.14 -0.87 -14.77
C PHE A 555 3.79 -2.02 -15.51
N MET A 556 4.00 -3.12 -14.79
CA MET A 556 4.54 -4.35 -15.28
C MET A 556 3.82 -4.85 -16.55
N GLY A 557 4.59 -5.30 -17.54
CA GLY A 557 4.10 -5.67 -18.87
C GLY A 557 4.13 -4.50 -19.87
N GLY A 558 4.14 -3.25 -19.40
CA GLY A 558 4.32 -2.07 -20.24
C GLY A 558 5.70 -2.02 -20.90
N GLU A 559 6.74 -2.43 -20.17
CA GLU A 559 8.11 -2.55 -20.69
C GLU A 559 8.30 -3.73 -21.65
N LEU A 560 7.41 -4.72 -21.60
CA LEU A 560 7.38 -5.85 -22.54
C LEU A 560 6.58 -5.53 -23.81
N ALA A 561 5.91 -4.37 -23.86
CA ALA A 561 4.88 -4.08 -24.85
C ALA A 561 3.86 -5.22 -24.95
N GLN A 562 3.37 -5.71 -23.81
CA GLN A 562 2.47 -6.86 -23.78
C GLN A 562 1.20 -6.56 -24.60
N PRO A 563 0.81 -7.41 -25.59
CA PRO A 563 -0.39 -7.18 -26.38
C PRO A 563 -1.68 -7.37 -25.56
N ALA A 564 -1.74 -8.41 -24.73
CA ALA A 564 -2.90 -8.67 -23.89
C ALA A 564 -3.01 -7.67 -22.74
N GLU A 565 -4.24 -7.35 -22.34
CA GLU A 565 -4.51 -6.67 -21.08
C GLU A 565 -3.90 -7.45 -19.91
N TRP A 566 -3.66 -6.75 -18.81
CA TRP A 566 -3.22 -7.40 -17.59
C TRP A 566 -4.33 -8.33 -17.07
N ASN A 567 -3.93 -9.53 -16.66
CA ASN A 567 -4.80 -10.50 -16.04
C ASN A 567 -4.19 -10.92 -14.70
N HIS A 568 -4.83 -10.56 -13.59
CA HIS A 568 -4.37 -10.90 -12.25
C HIS A 568 -4.30 -12.43 -11.98
N ASP A 569 -4.99 -13.26 -12.77
CA ASP A 569 -4.97 -14.73 -12.68
C ASP A 569 -3.88 -15.38 -13.56
N ALA A 570 -3.10 -14.60 -14.30
CA ALA A 570 -2.04 -15.11 -15.18
C ALA A 570 -0.72 -14.38 -14.95
N SER A 571 0.41 -15.05 -15.21
CA SER A 571 1.70 -14.37 -15.22
C SER A 571 1.88 -13.49 -16.46
N LEU A 572 2.77 -12.50 -16.38
CA LEU A 572 3.25 -11.78 -17.57
C LEU A 572 3.76 -12.76 -18.64
N ASN A 573 3.57 -12.39 -19.90
CA ASN A 573 4.06 -13.19 -21.04
C ASN A 573 5.55 -12.92 -21.30
N TRP A 574 6.42 -13.49 -20.45
CA TRP A 574 7.87 -13.36 -20.56
C TRP A 574 8.45 -13.90 -21.88
N GLY A 575 7.74 -14.82 -22.56
CA GLY A 575 8.12 -15.35 -23.87
C GLY A 575 8.13 -14.30 -24.99
N LEU A 576 7.50 -13.12 -24.78
CA LEU A 576 7.58 -12.00 -25.73
C LEU A 576 9.02 -11.52 -25.96
N LEU A 577 9.94 -11.75 -25.01
CA LEU A 577 11.33 -11.34 -25.13
C LEU A 577 12.15 -12.15 -26.15
N ASP A 578 11.59 -13.22 -26.71
CA ASP A 578 12.15 -13.94 -27.86
C ASP A 578 11.91 -13.18 -29.18
N ASP A 579 10.95 -12.24 -29.21
CA ASP A 579 10.73 -11.33 -30.33
C ASP A 579 11.60 -10.06 -30.20
N ALA A 580 12.27 -9.70 -31.30
CA ALA A 580 13.21 -8.58 -31.31
C ALA A 580 12.55 -7.22 -31.10
N GLY A 581 11.29 -7.05 -31.49
CA GLY A 581 10.53 -5.81 -31.32
C GLY A 581 10.16 -5.57 -29.86
N HIS A 582 9.61 -6.58 -29.19
CA HIS A 582 9.29 -6.53 -27.76
C HIS A 582 10.55 -6.36 -26.90
N LYS A 583 11.61 -7.14 -27.19
CA LYS A 583 12.92 -6.96 -26.55
C LYS A 583 13.51 -5.57 -26.80
N GLY A 584 13.25 -4.98 -27.97
CA GLY A 584 13.62 -3.62 -28.32
C GLY A 584 12.95 -2.56 -27.44
N VAL A 585 11.66 -2.73 -27.12
CA VAL A 585 10.94 -1.85 -26.16
C VAL A 585 11.49 -2.01 -24.75
N GLN A 586 11.71 -3.24 -24.28
CA GLN A 586 12.30 -3.48 -22.96
C GLN A 586 13.69 -2.81 -22.85
N ARG A 587 14.53 -3.00 -23.86
CA ARG A 587 15.85 -2.36 -23.92
C ARG A 587 15.74 -0.83 -23.92
N LEU A 588 14.78 -0.27 -24.66
CA LEU A 588 14.54 1.17 -24.65
C LEU A 588 14.19 1.67 -23.24
N VAL A 589 13.30 1.00 -22.51
CA VAL A 589 12.96 1.38 -21.12
C VAL A 589 14.21 1.37 -20.24
N ALA A 590 15.07 0.35 -20.35
CA ALA A 590 16.33 0.29 -19.62
C ALA A 590 17.27 1.47 -19.96
N ASP A 591 17.43 1.77 -21.26
CA ASP A 591 18.27 2.88 -21.72
C ASP A 591 17.68 4.26 -21.37
N LEU A 592 16.35 4.41 -21.37
CA LEU A 592 15.65 5.62 -20.91
C LEU A 592 15.85 5.84 -19.40
N ASN A 593 15.74 4.79 -18.60
CA ASN A 593 16.01 4.85 -17.17
C ASN A 593 17.47 5.19 -16.87
N ARG A 594 18.42 4.63 -17.63
CA ARG A 594 19.83 5.00 -17.53
C ARG A 594 20.06 6.47 -17.89
N LEU A 595 19.51 6.94 -19.01
CA LEU A 595 19.59 8.34 -19.42
C LEU A 595 19.00 9.27 -18.35
N TYR A 596 17.84 8.92 -17.79
CA TYR A 596 17.17 9.65 -16.73
C TYR A 596 18.02 9.79 -15.47
N ARG A 597 18.74 8.73 -15.06
CA ARG A 597 19.65 8.78 -13.90
C ARG A 597 20.94 9.56 -14.17
N GLU A 598 21.47 9.47 -15.39
CA GLU A 598 22.74 10.08 -15.77
C GLU A 598 22.62 11.55 -16.17
N SER A 599 21.40 12.04 -16.42
CA SER A 599 21.16 13.37 -16.97
C SER A 599 20.38 14.28 -16.01
N PRO A 600 21.08 15.09 -15.20
CA PRO A 600 20.47 16.06 -14.27
C PRO A 600 19.33 16.90 -14.85
N ALA A 601 19.44 17.32 -16.11
CA ALA A 601 18.40 18.08 -16.82
C ALA A 601 17.03 17.41 -16.79
N LEU A 602 16.95 16.07 -16.77
CA LEU A 602 15.69 15.35 -16.85
C LEU A 602 14.94 15.26 -15.51
N HIS A 603 15.60 15.48 -14.36
CA HIS A 603 15.00 15.17 -13.05
C HIS A 603 15.23 16.21 -11.94
N GLU A 604 16.30 16.98 -11.97
CA GLU A 604 16.62 17.90 -10.85
C GLU A 604 15.58 19.00 -10.68
N ARG A 605 15.02 19.47 -11.80
CA ARG A 605 14.11 20.62 -11.89
C ARG A 605 12.71 20.24 -12.38
N ASP A 606 12.26 19.02 -12.13
CA ASP A 606 10.91 18.55 -12.53
C ASP A 606 9.79 19.45 -12.00
N THR A 607 10.01 20.12 -10.88
CA THR A 607 9.01 20.94 -10.17
C THR A 607 9.29 22.43 -10.28
N GLU A 608 10.23 22.85 -11.13
CA GLU A 608 10.66 24.24 -11.29
C GLU A 608 10.37 24.71 -12.73
N PRO A 609 9.65 25.83 -12.93
CA PRO A 609 9.31 26.32 -14.27
C PRO A 609 10.49 26.57 -15.20
N ASP A 610 11.66 26.91 -14.67
CA ASP A 610 12.88 27.19 -15.45
C ASP A 610 13.63 25.91 -15.88
N GLY A 611 13.17 24.73 -15.42
CA GLY A 611 13.68 23.42 -15.82
C GLY A 611 13.19 22.94 -17.19
N PHE A 612 12.29 23.68 -17.84
CA PHE A 612 11.67 23.32 -19.11
C PHE A 612 11.40 24.56 -19.98
N ASP A 613 11.55 24.43 -21.29
CA ASP A 613 11.15 25.48 -22.25
C ASP A 613 10.68 24.86 -23.58
N TRP A 614 9.54 25.34 -24.09
CA TRP A 614 9.01 24.90 -25.39
C TRP A 614 9.77 25.57 -26.52
N LEU A 615 10.26 24.78 -27.48
CA LEU A 615 10.88 25.28 -28.71
C LEU A 615 9.92 25.17 -29.89
N VAL A 616 9.19 24.06 -29.97
CA VAL A 616 8.14 23.82 -30.96
C VAL A 616 6.93 23.26 -30.22
N MET A 617 5.89 24.07 -30.10
CA MET A 617 4.62 23.72 -29.45
C MET A 617 3.44 23.75 -30.44
N ASP A 618 3.60 24.41 -31.58
CA ASP A 618 2.53 24.79 -32.50
C ASP A 618 2.58 24.07 -33.85
N ASP A 619 3.51 23.14 -34.06
CA ASP A 619 3.60 22.33 -35.28
C ASP A 619 2.64 21.12 -35.27
N ALA A 620 1.35 21.44 -35.10
CA ALA A 620 0.27 20.48 -35.10
C ALA A 620 0.16 19.73 -36.43
N ASP A 621 0.34 20.43 -37.56
CA ASP A 621 0.25 19.88 -38.91
C ASP A 621 1.22 18.71 -39.14
N ASN A 622 2.42 18.79 -38.56
CA ASN A 622 3.38 17.70 -38.60
C ASN A 622 3.34 16.81 -37.36
N SER A 623 2.58 17.19 -36.33
CA SER A 623 2.55 16.54 -35.01
C SER A 623 3.95 16.39 -34.44
N VAL A 624 4.73 17.48 -34.52
CA VAL A 624 6.08 17.59 -33.98
C VAL A 624 6.04 18.47 -32.74
N ALA A 625 6.68 18.01 -31.67
CA ALA A 625 6.86 18.78 -30.45
C ALA A 625 8.35 18.77 -30.07
N ALA A 626 8.89 19.93 -29.71
CA ALA A 626 10.28 20.05 -29.28
C ALA A 626 10.40 20.96 -28.06
N PHE A 627 11.21 20.54 -27.09
CA PHE A 627 11.43 21.30 -25.86
C PHE A 627 12.81 21.01 -25.29
N VAL A 628 13.32 21.93 -24.48
CA VAL A 628 14.52 21.70 -23.68
C VAL A 628 14.18 21.43 -22.23
N ARG A 629 14.93 20.51 -21.63
CA ARG A 629 15.04 20.25 -20.20
C ARG A 629 16.37 20.80 -19.71
N ARG A 630 16.40 21.44 -18.54
CA ARG A 630 17.59 22.14 -18.03
C ARG A 630 17.85 21.80 -16.57
N SER A 631 19.13 21.66 -16.23
CA SER A 631 19.61 21.74 -14.85
C SER A 631 20.58 22.92 -14.71
N ALA A 632 21.20 23.06 -13.54
CA ALA A 632 22.26 24.03 -13.34
C ALA A 632 23.50 23.77 -14.22
N SER A 633 23.70 22.52 -14.67
CA SER A 633 24.94 22.05 -15.30
C SER A 633 24.75 21.47 -16.69
N SER A 634 23.51 21.16 -17.11
CA SER A 634 23.25 20.45 -18.37
C SER A 634 21.99 20.94 -19.07
N LEU A 635 21.98 20.79 -20.39
CA LEU A 635 20.86 21.12 -21.26
C LEU A 635 20.58 19.93 -22.18
N MET A 636 19.32 19.49 -22.19
CA MET A 636 18.86 18.38 -23.01
C MET A 636 17.70 18.82 -23.89
N LEU A 637 17.81 18.63 -25.19
CA LEU A 637 16.75 18.84 -26.16
C LEU A 637 16.02 17.52 -26.38
N ALA A 638 14.69 17.53 -26.30
CA ALA A 638 13.84 16.44 -26.75
C ALA A 638 13.05 16.89 -27.98
N VAL A 639 13.01 16.04 -29.03
CA VAL A 639 12.23 16.29 -30.25
C VAL A 639 11.41 15.05 -30.57
N CYS A 640 10.09 15.20 -30.61
CA CYS A 640 9.14 14.11 -30.82
C CYS A 640 8.48 14.30 -32.20
N ASN A 641 8.50 13.27 -33.04
CA ASN A 641 7.71 13.18 -34.27
C ASN A 641 6.67 12.08 -34.10
N PHE A 642 5.40 12.47 -33.97
CA PHE A 642 4.29 11.55 -33.75
C PHE A 642 3.59 11.15 -35.05
N THR A 643 4.26 11.20 -36.19
CA THR A 643 3.75 10.68 -37.47
C THR A 643 4.70 9.67 -38.10
N PRO A 644 4.21 8.74 -38.94
CA PRO A 644 5.06 7.80 -39.66
C PRO A 644 5.85 8.46 -40.81
N VAL A 645 5.75 9.79 -40.97
CA VAL A 645 6.45 10.54 -42.01
C VAL A 645 7.80 11.01 -41.46
N THR A 646 8.89 10.53 -42.06
CA THR A 646 10.24 11.05 -41.77
C THR A 646 10.34 12.51 -42.21
N ARG A 647 10.94 13.35 -41.38
CA ARG A 647 11.19 14.77 -41.70
C ARG A 647 12.68 14.99 -41.86
N HIS A 648 13.14 15.27 -43.07
CA HIS A 648 14.51 15.67 -43.33
C HIS A 648 14.65 17.18 -43.23
N ASP A 649 15.85 17.64 -42.86
CA ASP A 649 16.19 19.06 -42.73
C ASP A 649 15.20 19.86 -41.86
N TYR A 650 14.59 19.19 -40.88
CA TYR A 650 13.65 19.82 -39.97
C TYR A 650 14.41 20.74 -39.03
N ARG A 651 14.07 22.03 -39.06
CA ARG A 651 14.80 23.04 -38.31
C ARG A 651 14.26 23.18 -36.90
N VAL A 652 15.13 23.14 -35.90
CA VAL A 652 14.78 23.41 -34.50
C VAL A 652 15.67 24.52 -33.96
N GLY A 653 15.07 25.65 -33.56
CA GLY A 653 15.78 26.69 -32.82
C GLY A 653 16.27 26.17 -31.47
N VAL A 654 17.51 26.48 -31.10
CA VAL A 654 18.12 26.04 -29.84
C VAL A 654 18.77 27.20 -29.10
N PRO A 655 18.75 27.22 -27.75
CA PRO A 655 19.21 28.37 -26.99
C PRO A 655 20.73 28.56 -26.96
N LEU A 656 21.49 27.49 -27.23
CA LEU A 656 22.95 27.51 -27.21
C LEU A 656 23.51 27.05 -28.55
N GLY A 657 24.55 27.76 -29.00
CA GLY A 657 25.35 27.32 -30.15
C GLY A 657 26.26 26.15 -29.78
N GLY A 658 26.80 25.47 -30.78
CA GLY A 658 27.77 24.39 -30.57
C GLY A 658 27.24 23.00 -30.95
N ARG A 659 27.87 21.98 -30.39
CA ARG A 659 27.60 20.57 -30.70
C ARG A 659 26.52 20.00 -29.78
N TRP A 660 25.56 19.31 -30.40
CA TRP A 660 24.45 18.63 -29.73
C TRP A 660 24.52 17.12 -30.03
N VAL A 661 24.85 16.30 -29.04
CA VAL A 661 25.04 14.85 -29.21
C VAL A 661 23.72 14.12 -29.09
N GLU A 662 23.35 13.34 -30.11
CA GLU A 662 22.16 12.47 -30.10
C GLU A 662 22.38 11.37 -29.04
N SER A 663 21.86 11.60 -27.84
CA SER A 663 22.08 10.77 -26.66
C SER A 663 21.17 9.54 -26.65
N LEU A 664 19.97 9.66 -27.23
CA LEU A 664 19.04 8.56 -27.44
C LEU A 664 18.15 8.85 -28.65
N ASN A 665 17.85 7.81 -29.41
CA ASN A 665 16.95 7.84 -30.54
C ASN A 665 16.05 6.59 -30.49
N THR A 666 14.75 6.78 -30.27
CA THR A 666 13.81 5.65 -30.11
C THR A 666 13.58 4.86 -31.41
N ASP A 667 14.05 5.36 -32.55
CA ASP A 667 14.05 4.66 -33.84
C ASP A 667 15.37 3.90 -34.11
N ALA A 668 16.31 3.85 -33.17
CA ALA A 668 17.53 3.07 -33.35
C ALA A 668 17.23 1.59 -33.64
N GLY A 669 18.03 0.97 -34.52
CA GLY A 669 17.79 -0.41 -34.98
C GLY A 669 17.80 -1.45 -33.86
N TRP A 670 18.55 -1.22 -32.77
CA TRP A 670 18.57 -2.12 -31.61
C TRP A 670 17.34 -1.98 -30.69
N TYR A 671 16.46 -1.02 -30.95
CA TYR A 671 15.11 -0.97 -30.36
C TYR A 671 14.03 -1.47 -31.33
N GLY A 672 14.41 -1.95 -32.52
CA GLY A 672 13.48 -2.37 -33.57
C GLY A 672 12.92 -1.21 -34.42
N GLY A 673 13.63 -0.06 -34.45
CA GLY A 673 13.31 1.04 -35.37
C GLY A 673 14.05 0.94 -36.72
N SER A 674 13.83 1.93 -37.59
CA SER A 674 14.40 1.98 -38.93
C SER A 674 15.89 2.37 -38.96
N GLY A 675 16.41 2.91 -37.86
CA GLY A 675 17.80 3.35 -37.72
C GLY A 675 18.08 4.72 -38.33
N GLN A 676 17.04 5.48 -38.70
CA GLN A 676 17.20 6.86 -39.16
C GLN A 676 17.56 7.77 -37.98
N GLY A 677 18.27 8.86 -38.25
CA GLY A 677 18.71 9.79 -37.20
C GLY A 677 19.80 10.73 -37.69
N ASN A 678 20.58 11.28 -36.75
CA ASN A 678 21.51 12.38 -37.02
C ASN A 678 22.98 11.97 -36.91
N GLN A 679 23.28 10.70 -37.19
CA GLN A 679 24.65 10.15 -37.20
C GLN A 679 25.44 10.44 -35.90
N GLY A 680 24.74 10.49 -34.77
CA GLY A 680 25.31 10.64 -33.43
C GLY A 680 25.43 12.09 -32.91
N ALA A 681 25.35 13.12 -33.75
CA ALA A 681 25.33 14.52 -33.30
C ALA A 681 24.88 15.49 -34.40
N ALA A 682 24.33 16.63 -33.98
CA ALA A 682 24.04 17.77 -34.83
C ALA A 682 24.86 19.00 -34.39
N GLN A 683 25.29 19.82 -35.36
CA GLN A 683 26.00 21.08 -35.11
C GLN A 683 25.03 22.24 -35.32
N SER A 684 24.99 23.19 -34.39
CA SER A 684 24.17 24.39 -34.58
C SER A 684 24.74 25.29 -35.68
N SER A 685 23.89 26.12 -36.25
CA SER A 685 24.28 27.21 -37.15
C SER A 685 23.61 28.53 -36.76
N ASP A 686 24.22 29.64 -37.17
CA ASP A 686 23.73 31.02 -37.01
C ASP A 686 22.52 31.31 -37.92
N GLN A 687 21.47 30.50 -37.80
CA GLN A 687 20.23 30.63 -38.53
C GLN A 687 19.09 30.67 -37.51
N ALA A 688 18.49 31.85 -37.34
CA ALA A 688 17.45 32.01 -36.35
C ALA A 688 16.21 31.16 -36.67
N ALA A 689 15.67 30.49 -35.65
CA ALA A 689 14.43 29.71 -35.72
C ALA A 689 13.79 29.65 -34.33
N HIS A 690 12.46 29.57 -34.26
CA HIS A 690 11.70 29.39 -33.02
C HIS A 690 12.13 30.32 -31.86
N GLY A 691 12.38 31.60 -32.16
CA GLY A 691 12.77 32.59 -31.15
C GLY A 691 14.24 32.52 -30.69
N HIS A 692 15.06 31.61 -31.22
CA HIS A 692 16.47 31.49 -30.89
C HIS A 692 17.38 31.89 -32.05
N ALA A 693 18.57 32.41 -31.73
CA ALA A 693 19.57 32.83 -32.73
C ALA A 693 20.29 31.65 -33.40
N GLN A 694 20.30 30.49 -32.75
CA GLN A 694 20.95 29.26 -33.20
C GLN A 694 19.88 28.24 -33.59
N SER A 695 20.18 27.37 -34.54
CA SER A 695 19.30 26.25 -34.89
C SER A 695 20.05 25.00 -35.34
N LEU A 696 19.40 23.86 -35.20
CA LEU A 696 19.82 22.56 -35.72
C LEU A 696 18.98 22.23 -36.96
N SER A 697 19.60 21.58 -37.95
CA SER A 697 18.90 20.92 -39.05
C SER A 697 18.91 19.42 -38.77
N LEU A 698 17.75 18.85 -38.47
CA LEU A 698 17.62 17.49 -37.97
C LEU A 698 16.88 16.60 -38.97
N THR A 699 17.28 15.34 -39.04
CA THR A 699 16.41 14.27 -39.53
C THR A 699 15.59 13.75 -38.35
N LEU A 700 14.26 13.90 -38.42
CA LEU A 700 13.32 13.33 -37.46
C LEU A 700 12.81 11.99 -38.00
N PRO A 701 13.18 10.86 -37.37
CA PRO A 701 12.69 9.55 -37.76
C PRO A 701 11.16 9.45 -37.62
N PRO A 702 10.52 8.48 -38.29
CA PRO A 702 9.08 8.29 -38.18
C PRO A 702 8.74 7.73 -36.80
N LEU A 703 7.68 8.27 -36.16
CA LEU A 703 7.20 7.79 -34.85
C LEU A 703 8.34 7.63 -33.84
N ALA A 704 9.02 8.74 -33.54
CA ALA A 704 10.22 8.70 -32.73
C ALA A 704 10.40 9.93 -31.84
N THR A 705 11.09 9.71 -30.73
CA THR A 705 11.57 10.76 -29.83
C THR A 705 13.09 10.73 -29.82
N LEU A 706 13.70 11.88 -30.09
CA LEU A 706 15.15 12.09 -30.09
C LEU A 706 15.55 12.91 -28.87
N PHE A 707 16.67 12.54 -28.26
CA PHE A 707 17.29 13.28 -27.15
C PHE A 707 18.66 13.78 -27.57
N PHE A 708 18.94 15.06 -27.36
CA PHE A 708 20.25 15.66 -27.61
C PHE A 708 20.81 16.34 -26.38
N THR A 709 22.06 16.06 -26.05
CA THR A 709 22.79 16.74 -24.96
C THR A 709 23.74 17.77 -25.55
N HIS A 710 23.70 19.00 -25.04
CA HIS A 710 24.65 20.05 -25.43
C HIS A 710 26.05 19.77 -24.86
N GLN A 711 27.11 19.93 -25.67
CA GLN A 711 28.51 19.66 -25.28
C GLN A 711 29.49 20.82 -25.56
N GLY A 712 28.99 22.04 -25.72
CA GLY A 712 29.82 23.22 -26.02
C GLY A 712 29.69 23.68 -27.47
#